data_AF-A0A7C8NWD6-F1
#
_entry.id   AF-A0A7C8NWD6-F1
#
_cell.length_a   1.000
_cell.length_b   1.000
_cell.length_c   1.000
_cell.angle_alpha   90.00
_cell.angle_beta   90.00
_cell.angle_gamma   90.00
#
_symmetry.space_group_name_H-M   'P 1'
#
loop_
_entity.id
_entity.type
_entity.pdbx_description
1 polymer ?
#
loop_
_entity_poly.entity_id
_entity_poly.type
_entity_poly.pdbx_seq_one_letter_code
_entity_poly.pdbx_strand_id
1 'polypeptide(L)'
;MSIFKTSSNHDAVGFHSVLSINMEDIVDPTRVHVLYGMSKDFSSNGLRLGLMVSRNQQLVEAMSSITIFSWPSAPADLAWCIMLEDTIFLEYYISEHRKRLGEGYEFLAGILDNLGIDYTRGSNAGFFVWADLSFALEQPEDGSEPGLAEDMRLDQKLIQNGVHLAAGLGYQAEKPGWFRITFSQPRPLLLKGLAKMMKLLKGVDIDILELVPASYHKATAVDSTYSSLSLKLKGVRLAQGKAKIPLLEVVGSHRRVNKVSSLQIEHDIKAQSSMRLQKELYYKLQHLETHYSILPQARDVLISLFSETLEKACKAPNTGILSIEQYSRDALLEFQQKEDNKVMDMWEQYLARRRAKGPREMFSTREEAKWWLLQSSPVKYVDGAWLGHINKITTPFGLRRVVKNAWQVLSEELGDGDLEKNHVYLYRQLMEAVEPGFPAGDDVDFIDPRHGLNEYGVWKAAIAQLLISLFPHQFLPEIIGFNMHYEAMALETLKVSKELKELGYDPYYFVLHISIDNADSGHTAIALETAMGYLELIQKRDGDAAAKHTWKRIQAGYILSKGLPTAPICPKFKTPNTVLPTERERFPRNSLEAEVIRIFKAKALVSQKIHCNSKVKFGGRTITEWLIPNGLESQQHQIQFLDALSNAEPWIFKGDSDKSRLMKELSWQGRMFGSFTQSEVHAVKQWIDSLGGNGFVSDPTYYWSFINEPELPSNTVFKSLDIRVHHPVFSQLPANNILAQLLPSTTHLPRAPKIETTVPANWERFFPLWFTHPCLLEHFICIPAQTTTPMVCSIIRVLRAQSGFGPEDSMVAGMDEVRRKESIGLVELGLEMIKLSGFMEPTCLKDVLETWKSDFGLLMLHLCQRPIENTGLLLGLAMAFVDLHDAVTLSPTLLSSDGRRLLHDIAKRERENLDLCLRELESTPPRFLDFCRGYHLGRAEIDRCFL
;
A
#
# COMPACT_ATOMS: atom_id res chain seq x y z
N MET A 1 30.70 28.38 -16.49
CA MET A 1 32.02 27.75 -16.28
C MET A 1 32.41 27.87 -14.82
N SER A 2 32.44 26.74 -14.12
CA SER A 2 32.77 26.57 -12.69
C SER A 2 34.26 26.73 -12.41
N ILE A 3 34.83 27.85 -12.83
CA ILE A 3 36.19 28.29 -12.50
C ILE A 3 36.11 29.54 -11.63
N PHE A 4 37.02 29.75 -10.70
CA PHE A 4 36.91 30.87 -9.78
C PHE A 4 38.29 31.37 -9.34
N LYS A 5 38.33 32.60 -8.84
CA LYS A 5 39.51 33.19 -8.22
C LYS A 5 39.30 33.23 -6.71
N THR A 6 40.39 33.12 -5.97
CA THR A 6 40.40 33.27 -4.51
C THR A 6 41.45 34.30 -4.11
N SER A 7 41.33 34.83 -2.90
CA SER A 7 42.32 35.66 -2.22
C SER A 7 43.68 34.99 -2.07
N SER A 8 43.71 33.66 -1.99
CA SER A 8 44.95 32.87 -1.95
C SER A 8 45.51 32.50 -3.33
N ASN A 9 44.75 32.75 -4.42
CA ASN A 9 45.14 32.42 -5.79
C ASN A 9 44.62 33.48 -6.78
N HIS A 10 45.20 34.68 -6.73
CA HIS A 10 44.82 35.81 -7.59
C HIS A 10 45.16 35.59 -9.07
N ASP A 11 46.22 34.81 -9.33
CA ASP A 11 46.72 34.43 -10.66
C ASP A 11 46.10 33.12 -11.17
N ALA A 12 44.98 32.70 -10.58
CA ALA A 12 44.24 31.50 -10.99
C ALA A 12 44.00 31.52 -12.51
N VAL A 13 44.49 30.47 -13.18
CA VAL A 13 44.41 30.32 -14.63
C VAL A 13 42.94 30.28 -15.06
N GLY A 14 42.61 31.07 -16.08
CA GLY A 14 41.26 31.10 -16.64
C GLY A 14 40.90 29.80 -17.35
N PHE A 15 39.66 29.72 -17.85
CA PHE A 15 39.24 28.59 -18.66
C PHE A 15 39.85 28.75 -20.05
N HIS A 16 40.65 27.78 -20.46
CA HIS A 16 41.14 27.64 -21.82
C HIS A 16 40.49 26.41 -22.42
N SER A 17 39.69 26.60 -23.47
CA SER A 17 39.12 25.47 -24.20
C SER A 17 40.23 24.72 -24.90
N VAL A 18 40.22 23.39 -24.86
CA VAL A 18 41.13 22.58 -25.69
C VAL A 18 40.94 22.92 -27.18
N LEU A 19 39.75 23.38 -27.59
CA LEU A 19 39.48 23.79 -28.97
C LEU A 19 40.17 25.10 -29.37
N SER A 20 40.62 25.92 -28.42
CA SER A 20 41.35 27.17 -28.70
C SER A 20 42.87 27.01 -28.76
N ILE A 21 43.40 25.81 -28.49
CA ILE A 21 44.83 25.50 -28.58
C ILE A 21 45.18 25.17 -30.03
N ASN A 22 46.28 25.74 -30.56
CA ASN A 22 46.82 25.31 -31.86
C ASN A 22 47.44 23.91 -31.71
N MET A 23 46.92 22.93 -32.45
CA MET A 23 47.25 21.52 -32.32
C MET A 23 48.25 21.02 -33.36
N GLU A 24 48.63 21.84 -34.35
CA GLU A 24 49.42 21.43 -35.53
C GLU A 24 50.68 20.61 -35.20
N ASP A 25 51.36 20.93 -34.08
CA ASP A 25 52.58 20.24 -33.63
C ASP A 25 52.40 19.37 -32.37
N ILE A 26 51.17 19.20 -31.86
CA ILE A 26 50.89 18.49 -30.60
C ILE A 26 50.20 17.16 -30.84
N VAL A 27 49.09 17.18 -31.57
CA VAL A 27 48.24 16.01 -31.80
C VAL A 27 47.39 16.23 -33.04
N ASP A 28 47.14 15.16 -33.80
CA ASP A 28 46.16 15.19 -34.88
C ASP A 28 44.81 15.73 -34.35
N PRO A 29 44.29 16.86 -34.90
CA PRO A 29 43.05 17.47 -34.44
C PRO A 29 41.83 16.54 -34.50
N THR A 30 41.86 15.49 -35.33
CA THR A 30 40.80 14.48 -35.42
C THR A 30 40.78 13.50 -34.24
N ARG A 31 41.78 13.54 -33.36
CA ARG A 31 41.82 12.75 -32.12
C ARG A 31 41.40 13.56 -30.89
N VAL A 32 41.04 14.82 -31.08
CA VAL A 32 40.61 15.73 -30.01
C VAL A 32 39.09 15.88 -30.06
N HIS A 33 38.44 15.47 -28.97
CA HIS A 33 36.99 15.52 -28.81
C HIS A 33 36.64 16.20 -27.48
N VAL A 34 35.61 17.03 -27.46
CA VAL A 34 35.10 17.68 -26.24
C VAL A 34 33.75 17.10 -25.89
N LEU A 35 33.63 16.59 -24.68
CA LEU A 35 32.36 16.22 -24.07
C LEU A 35 31.94 17.32 -23.10
N TYR A 36 30.73 17.83 -23.26
CA TYR A 36 30.20 18.92 -22.44
C TYR A 36 28.76 18.65 -22.04
N GLY A 37 28.32 19.24 -20.94
CA GLY A 37 26.91 19.19 -20.53
C GLY A 37 26.55 20.20 -19.46
N MET A 38 25.27 20.55 -19.39
CA MET A 38 24.76 21.58 -18.47
C MET A 38 24.84 21.23 -16.99
N SER A 39 25.03 19.94 -16.70
CA SER A 39 24.78 19.36 -15.39
C SER A 39 25.49 20.07 -14.23
N LYS A 40 26.67 20.65 -14.49
CA LYS A 40 27.54 21.23 -13.45
C LYS A 40 27.63 22.74 -13.56
N ASP A 41 28.03 23.25 -14.72
CA ASP A 41 28.22 24.69 -14.94
C ASP A 41 26.92 25.49 -14.85
N PHE A 42 25.77 24.86 -15.12
CA PHE A 42 24.44 25.47 -15.05
C PHE A 42 23.56 24.87 -13.96
N SER A 43 24.06 23.88 -13.20
CA SER A 43 23.30 23.13 -12.19
C SER A 43 22.01 22.46 -12.70
N SER A 44 21.94 22.12 -14.00
CA SER A 44 20.75 21.57 -14.66
C SER A 44 20.89 20.09 -15.00
N ASN A 45 21.33 19.26 -14.06
CA ASN A 45 21.58 17.83 -14.29
C ASN A 45 20.32 17.03 -14.63
N GLY A 46 19.16 17.44 -14.11
CA GLY A 46 17.87 16.82 -14.40
C GLY A 46 17.39 16.98 -15.85
N LEU A 47 17.91 17.96 -16.59
CA LEU A 47 17.52 18.20 -17.99
C LEU A 47 18.23 17.28 -18.99
N ARG A 48 19.26 16.53 -18.54
CA ARG A 48 20.01 15.54 -19.34
C ARG A 48 20.56 16.08 -20.67
N LEU A 49 20.94 17.35 -20.70
CA LEU A 49 21.50 18.01 -21.86
C LEU A 49 23.03 17.89 -21.90
N GLY A 50 23.53 17.21 -22.94
CA GLY A 50 24.95 17.01 -23.20
C GLY A 50 25.26 17.06 -24.69
N LEU A 51 26.50 17.41 -25.02
CA LEU A 51 26.97 17.52 -26.40
C LEU A 51 28.39 16.98 -26.54
N MET A 52 28.70 16.50 -27.74
CA MET A 52 30.03 16.11 -28.16
C MET A 52 30.46 17.01 -29.32
N VAL A 53 31.59 17.70 -29.18
CA VAL A 53 32.24 18.45 -30.26
C VAL A 53 33.43 17.66 -30.75
N SER A 54 33.47 17.34 -32.05
CA SER A 54 34.55 16.57 -32.67
C SER A 54 34.85 17.09 -34.07
N ARG A 55 36.14 17.11 -34.45
CA ARG A 55 36.58 17.35 -35.84
C ARG A 55 36.66 16.05 -36.65
N ASN A 56 36.48 14.90 -36.02
CA ASN A 56 36.44 13.60 -36.68
C ASN A 56 35.02 13.33 -37.18
N GLN A 57 34.85 13.49 -38.49
CA GLN A 57 33.56 13.34 -39.15
C GLN A 57 33.00 11.92 -39.02
N GLN A 58 33.85 10.89 -39.10
CA GLN A 58 33.42 9.50 -38.95
C GLN A 58 32.87 9.23 -37.55
N LEU A 59 33.49 9.81 -36.51
CA LEU A 59 32.99 9.72 -35.15
C LEU A 59 31.66 10.49 -34.98
N VAL A 60 31.53 11.67 -35.59
CA VAL A 60 30.28 12.44 -35.56
C VAL A 60 29.16 11.62 -36.19
N GLU A 61 29.38 11.05 -37.38
CA GLU A 61 28.39 10.21 -38.08
C GLU A 61 28.02 8.97 -37.27
N ALA A 62 29.00 8.27 -36.71
CA ALA A 62 28.77 7.09 -35.89
C ALA A 62 27.91 7.45 -34.66
N MET A 63 28.26 8.51 -33.94
CA MET A 63 27.51 8.94 -32.77
C MET A 63 26.11 9.44 -33.14
N SER A 64 25.97 10.24 -34.21
CA SER A 64 24.68 10.69 -34.74
C SER A 64 23.74 9.52 -35.03
N SER A 65 24.24 8.41 -35.58
CA SER A 65 23.41 7.23 -35.88
C SER A 65 22.74 6.59 -34.65
N ILE A 66 23.35 6.73 -33.46
CA ILE A 66 22.83 6.17 -32.20
C ILE A 66 22.21 7.22 -31.28
N THR A 67 22.25 8.52 -31.64
CA THR A 67 21.72 9.59 -30.77
C THR A 67 20.23 9.47 -30.47
N ILE A 68 19.44 8.76 -31.27
CA ILE A 68 18.01 8.54 -31.05
C ILE A 68 17.71 7.93 -29.67
N PHE A 69 18.62 7.15 -29.11
CA PHE A 69 18.47 6.54 -27.78
C PHE A 69 18.78 7.52 -26.63
N SER A 70 19.30 8.70 -26.94
CA SER A 70 19.75 9.69 -25.96
C SER A 70 19.40 11.12 -26.37
N TRP A 71 18.38 11.32 -27.20
CA TRP A 71 18.00 12.65 -27.63
C TRP A 71 17.53 13.49 -26.45
N PRO A 72 17.98 14.76 -26.37
CA PRO A 72 17.38 15.67 -25.42
C PRO A 72 15.90 15.89 -25.77
N SER A 73 15.07 16.12 -24.75
CA SER A 73 13.69 16.50 -25.03
C SER A 73 13.66 17.87 -25.70
N ALA A 74 12.77 18.04 -26.70
CA ALA A 74 12.65 19.30 -27.43
C ALA A 74 12.45 20.53 -26.52
N PRO A 75 11.68 20.47 -25.40
CA PRO A 75 11.59 21.58 -24.47
C PRO A 75 12.91 21.89 -23.75
N ALA A 76 13.70 20.87 -23.38
CA ALA A 76 14.98 21.07 -22.72
C ALA A 76 16.00 21.70 -23.67
N ASP A 77 16.04 21.22 -24.92
CA ASP A 77 16.87 21.79 -25.99
C ASP A 77 16.53 23.26 -26.24
N LEU A 78 15.24 23.58 -26.42
CA LEU A 78 14.78 24.96 -26.60
C LEU A 78 15.13 25.86 -25.41
N ALA A 79 14.95 25.38 -24.18
CA ALA A 79 15.30 26.14 -22.98
C ALA A 79 16.80 26.44 -22.91
N TRP A 80 17.65 25.48 -23.34
CA TRP A 80 19.09 25.71 -23.39
C TRP A 80 19.46 26.72 -24.46
N CYS A 81 18.88 26.62 -25.66
CA CYS A 81 19.09 27.60 -26.74
C CYS A 81 18.74 29.02 -26.29
N ILE A 82 17.53 29.23 -25.73
CA ILE A 82 17.10 30.55 -25.24
C ILE A 82 18.08 31.11 -24.20
N MET A 83 18.52 30.27 -23.26
CA MET A 83 19.43 30.70 -22.20
C MET A 83 20.85 31.01 -22.72
N LEU A 84 21.33 30.29 -23.74
CA LEU A 84 22.63 30.54 -24.37
C LEU A 84 22.62 31.75 -25.31
N GLU A 85 21.47 32.06 -25.92
CA GLU A 85 21.28 33.23 -26.77
C GLU A 85 21.12 34.54 -25.96
N ASP A 86 20.66 34.45 -24.71
CA ASP A 86 20.63 35.59 -23.78
C ASP A 86 22.03 35.90 -23.23
N THR A 87 22.81 36.65 -24.02
CA THR A 87 24.16 37.09 -23.66
C THR A 87 24.23 37.90 -22.37
N ILE A 88 23.21 38.71 -22.08
CA ILE A 88 23.15 39.54 -20.85
C ILE A 88 23.02 38.64 -19.63
N PHE A 89 22.07 37.70 -19.68
CA PHE A 89 21.91 36.69 -18.64
C PHE A 89 23.19 35.86 -18.47
N LEU A 90 23.80 35.41 -19.57
CA LEU A 90 24.96 34.53 -19.51
C LEU A 90 26.18 35.22 -18.88
N GLU A 91 26.44 36.48 -19.23
CA GLU A 91 27.51 37.28 -18.61
C GLU A 91 27.29 37.45 -17.10
N TYR A 92 26.07 37.83 -16.71
CA TYR A 92 25.69 37.94 -15.31
C TYR A 92 25.82 36.60 -14.57
N TYR A 93 25.23 35.53 -15.12
CA TYR A 93 25.21 34.20 -14.53
C TYR A 93 26.61 33.67 -14.33
N ILE A 94 27.47 33.74 -15.35
CA ILE A 94 28.86 33.28 -15.25
C ILE A 94 29.59 34.11 -14.21
N SER A 95 29.50 35.44 -14.24
CA SER A 95 30.18 36.30 -13.27
C SER A 95 29.79 35.95 -11.82
N GLU A 96 28.49 35.86 -11.55
CA GLU A 96 27.96 35.59 -10.21
C GLU A 96 28.23 34.15 -9.77
N HIS A 97 28.12 33.17 -10.68
CA HIS A 97 28.44 31.77 -10.39
C HIS A 97 29.90 31.60 -9.99
N ARG A 98 30.84 32.22 -10.73
CA ARG A 98 32.28 32.19 -10.40
C ARG A 98 32.57 32.85 -9.06
N LYS A 99 31.96 34.02 -8.80
CA LYS A 99 32.10 34.72 -7.52
C LYS A 99 31.63 33.85 -6.35
N ARG A 100 30.43 33.28 -6.43
CA ARG A 100 29.86 32.44 -5.36
C ARG A 100 30.65 31.14 -5.14
N LEU A 101 31.18 30.54 -6.20
CA LEU A 101 32.06 29.38 -6.06
C LEU A 101 33.36 29.74 -5.36
N GLY A 102 33.98 30.87 -5.71
CA GLY A 102 35.16 31.40 -5.03
C GLY A 102 34.90 31.61 -3.54
N GLU A 103 33.82 32.31 -3.19
CA GLU A 103 33.41 32.52 -1.80
C GLU A 103 33.14 31.20 -1.06
N GLY A 104 32.51 30.22 -1.73
CA GLY A 104 32.22 28.90 -1.15
C GLY A 104 33.49 28.09 -0.88
N TYR A 105 34.44 28.11 -1.82
CA TYR A 105 35.74 27.47 -1.65
C TYR A 105 36.52 28.12 -0.50
N GLU A 106 36.65 29.44 -0.47
CA GLU A 106 37.38 30.17 0.58
C GLU A 106 36.79 29.92 1.95
N PHE A 107 35.45 29.89 2.01
CA PHE A 107 34.74 29.58 3.23
C PHE A 107 35.12 28.19 3.74
N LEU A 108 34.94 27.12 2.95
CA LEU A 108 35.28 25.76 3.38
C LEU A 108 36.78 25.61 3.69
N ALA A 109 37.64 26.14 2.82
CA ALA A 109 39.10 26.14 2.99
C ALA A 109 39.52 26.71 4.35
N GLY A 110 39.01 27.90 4.71
CA GLY A 110 39.31 28.53 5.99
C GLY A 110 38.82 27.71 7.20
N ILE A 111 37.73 26.97 7.07
CA ILE A 111 37.27 26.06 8.13
C ILE A 111 38.22 24.87 8.27
N LEU A 112 38.61 24.24 7.16
CA LEU A 112 39.54 23.11 7.18
C LEU A 112 40.90 23.53 7.77
N ASP A 113 41.36 24.74 7.46
CA ASP A 113 42.56 25.33 8.07
C ASP A 113 42.44 25.46 9.60
N ASN A 114 41.33 26.02 10.08
CA ASN A 114 41.08 26.16 11.51
C ASN A 114 40.96 24.81 12.24
N LEU A 115 40.50 23.77 11.55
CA LEU A 115 40.36 22.41 12.08
C LEU A 115 41.66 21.58 11.97
N GLY A 116 42.67 22.12 11.30
CA GLY A 116 43.91 21.41 10.98
C GLY A 116 43.65 20.16 10.12
N ILE A 117 42.76 20.26 9.13
CA ILE A 117 42.51 19.21 8.14
C ILE A 117 43.19 19.63 6.84
N ASP A 118 44.12 18.81 6.37
CA ASP A 118 44.79 19.05 5.09
C ASP A 118 43.85 18.79 3.90
N TYR A 119 44.12 19.49 2.81
CA TYR A 119 43.36 19.37 1.57
C TYR A 119 44.20 19.87 0.39
N THR A 120 43.79 19.52 -0.84
CA THR A 120 44.49 19.97 -2.05
C THR A 120 44.37 21.48 -2.23
N ARG A 121 45.48 22.19 -2.07
CA ARG A 121 45.56 23.66 -2.16
C ARG A 121 45.55 24.14 -3.61
N GLY A 122 45.20 25.41 -3.78
CA GLY A 122 45.31 26.10 -5.07
C GLY A 122 44.25 25.74 -6.11
N SER A 123 43.27 24.89 -5.77
CA SER A 123 42.18 24.56 -6.70
C SER A 123 41.38 25.82 -7.07
N ASN A 124 41.18 26.01 -8.37
CA ASN A 124 40.50 27.17 -8.97
C ASN A 124 39.32 26.76 -9.87
N ALA A 125 38.88 25.49 -9.78
CA ALA A 125 37.80 24.95 -10.57
C ALA A 125 37.00 23.87 -9.82
N GLY A 126 35.76 23.66 -10.24
CA GLY A 126 34.83 22.70 -9.64
C GLY A 126 33.99 23.31 -8.51
N PHE A 127 33.40 22.43 -7.70
CA PHE A 127 32.45 22.80 -6.64
C PHE A 127 32.66 21.98 -5.36
N PHE A 128 33.86 21.41 -5.22
CA PHE A 128 34.28 20.60 -4.09
C PHE A 128 35.77 20.79 -3.78
N VAL A 129 36.16 20.39 -2.56
CA VAL A 129 37.53 20.28 -2.09
C VAL A 129 37.88 18.80 -1.89
N TRP A 130 39.12 18.45 -2.20
CA TRP A 130 39.68 17.13 -1.93
C TRP A 130 40.45 17.16 -0.61
N ALA A 131 39.87 16.60 0.44
CA ALA A 131 40.36 16.71 1.82
C ALA A 131 40.96 15.40 2.33
N ASP A 132 41.98 15.51 3.18
CA ASP A 132 42.70 14.39 3.79
C ASP A 132 42.16 14.13 5.20
N LEU A 133 41.46 12.99 5.35
CA LEU A 133 40.94 12.45 6.60
C LEU A 133 41.70 11.19 7.04
N SER A 134 42.90 10.95 6.52
CA SER A 134 43.73 9.78 6.85
C SER A 134 44.00 9.62 8.36
N PHE A 135 44.03 10.74 9.10
CA PHE A 135 44.16 10.74 10.56
C PHE A 135 43.04 9.97 11.28
N ALA A 136 41.90 9.76 10.62
CA ALA A 136 40.73 9.07 11.17
C ALA A 136 40.61 7.62 10.69
N LEU A 137 41.54 7.14 9.87
CA LEU A 137 41.59 5.74 9.47
C LEU A 137 41.99 4.86 10.65
N GLU A 138 41.31 3.74 10.78
CA GLU A 138 41.65 2.71 11.75
C GLU A 138 42.94 2.01 11.33
N GLN A 139 43.78 1.65 12.29
CA GLN A 139 44.98 0.87 12.01
C GLN A 139 44.59 -0.60 11.78
N PRO A 140 45.08 -1.25 10.71
CA PRO A 140 44.90 -2.68 10.49
C PRO A 140 45.40 -3.52 11.68
N GLU A 141 44.70 -4.60 12.01
CA GLU A 141 45.05 -5.49 13.13
C GLU A 141 46.39 -6.23 12.91
N ASP A 142 46.78 -6.41 11.66
CA ASP A 142 48.05 -7.02 11.25
C ASP A 142 49.23 -6.05 11.23
N GLY A 143 48.98 -4.76 11.51
CA GLY A 143 49.99 -3.70 11.53
C GLY A 143 50.44 -3.22 10.15
N SER A 144 49.73 -3.57 9.07
CA SER A 144 50.00 -3.01 7.74
C SER A 144 49.62 -1.53 7.65
N GLU A 145 50.05 -0.84 6.58
CA GLU A 145 49.52 0.51 6.31
C GLU A 145 48.01 0.44 6.00
N PRO A 146 47.22 1.45 6.44
CA PRO A 146 45.81 1.55 6.09
C PRO A 146 45.60 1.50 4.57
N GLY A 147 44.66 0.67 4.13
CA GLY A 147 44.35 0.42 2.74
C GLY A 147 42.90 0.73 2.41
N LEU A 148 42.40 0.03 1.39
CA LEU A 148 41.04 0.17 0.89
C LEU A 148 39.97 -0.14 1.95
N ALA A 149 40.22 -1.16 2.77
CA ALA A 149 39.24 -1.63 3.75
C ALA A 149 39.00 -0.58 4.84
N GLU A 150 40.04 0.12 5.27
CA GLU A 150 40.00 1.17 6.28
C GLU A 150 39.22 2.39 5.77
N ASP A 151 39.40 2.74 4.49
CA ASP A 151 38.63 3.79 3.80
C ASP A 151 37.14 3.47 3.76
N MET A 152 36.79 2.23 3.39
CA MET A 152 35.39 1.78 3.38
C MET A 152 34.77 1.81 4.77
N ARG A 153 35.53 1.44 5.81
CA ARG A 153 35.05 1.52 7.20
C ARG A 153 34.82 2.96 7.64
N LEU A 154 35.72 3.88 7.30
CA LEU A 154 35.55 5.30 7.61
C LEU A 154 34.35 5.91 6.88
N ASP A 155 34.17 5.60 5.59
CA ASP A 155 33.02 6.03 4.80
C ASP A 155 31.70 5.52 5.39
N GLN A 156 31.63 4.22 5.69
CA GLN A 156 30.46 3.61 6.31
C GLN A 156 30.15 4.25 7.68
N LYS A 157 31.18 4.52 8.49
CA LYS A 157 31.05 5.17 9.79
C LYS A 157 30.51 6.59 9.67
N LEU A 158 30.97 7.37 8.69
CA LEU A 158 30.44 8.70 8.38
C LEU A 158 28.96 8.62 7.99
N ILE A 159 28.61 7.71 7.05
CA ILE A 159 27.23 7.52 6.55
C ILE A 159 26.28 7.12 7.68
N GLN A 160 26.65 6.14 8.52
CA GLN A 160 25.85 5.68 9.66
C GLN A 160 25.54 6.81 10.67
N ASN A 161 26.41 7.83 10.74
CA ASN A 161 26.24 9.00 11.61
C ASN A 161 25.62 10.21 10.89
N GLY A 162 25.15 10.01 9.66
CA GLY A 162 24.44 11.00 8.87
C GLY A 162 25.33 12.10 8.31
N VAL A 163 26.57 11.76 7.96
CA VAL A 163 27.49 12.60 7.17
C VAL A 163 27.89 11.79 5.94
N HIS A 164 27.52 12.24 4.75
CA HIS A 164 27.94 11.59 3.50
C HIS A 164 28.96 12.48 2.78
N LEU A 165 30.16 11.96 2.60
CA LEU A 165 31.23 12.53 1.79
C LEU A 165 31.55 11.53 0.68
N ALA A 166 31.98 11.99 -0.49
CA ALA A 166 32.32 11.03 -1.55
C ALA A 166 33.75 10.52 -1.32
N ALA A 167 33.88 9.25 -0.91
CA ALA A 167 35.15 8.63 -0.57
C ALA A 167 36.11 8.53 -1.78
N GLY A 168 37.41 8.62 -1.49
CA GLY A 168 38.55 8.47 -2.39
C GLY A 168 38.46 7.25 -3.28
N LEU A 169 38.01 6.15 -2.69
CA LEU A 169 37.77 4.88 -3.34
C LEU A 169 36.96 5.01 -4.64
N GLY A 170 35.83 5.73 -4.59
CA GLY A 170 34.96 5.90 -5.77
C GLY A 170 35.62 6.64 -6.94
N TYR A 171 36.78 7.25 -6.69
CA TYR A 171 37.56 8.03 -7.66
C TYR A 171 38.94 7.43 -7.93
N GLN A 172 39.23 6.21 -7.46
CA GLN A 172 40.54 5.57 -7.57
C GLN A 172 41.68 6.45 -7.00
N ALA A 173 41.47 7.02 -5.81
CA ALA A 173 42.48 7.82 -5.13
C ALA A 173 43.80 7.05 -4.96
N GLU A 174 44.93 7.73 -5.21
CA GLU A 174 46.27 7.14 -5.09
C GLU A 174 46.63 6.74 -3.65
N LYS A 175 45.97 7.36 -2.65
CA LYS A 175 46.16 7.10 -1.24
C LYS A 175 44.80 6.99 -0.52
N PRO A 176 44.66 6.08 0.45
CA PRO A 176 43.52 6.05 1.35
C PRO A 176 43.42 7.31 2.21
N GLY A 177 42.23 7.62 2.68
CA GLY A 177 41.92 8.71 3.60
C GLY A 177 41.44 9.98 2.91
N TRP A 178 41.39 10.01 1.58
CA TRP A 178 40.99 11.20 0.84
C TRP A 178 39.50 11.22 0.55
N PHE A 179 38.83 12.36 0.77
CA PHE A 179 37.39 12.51 0.61
C PHE A 179 37.02 13.80 -0.13
N ARG A 180 35.97 13.75 -0.95
CA ARG A 180 35.39 14.91 -1.62
C ARG A 180 34.38 15.61 -0.72
N ILE A 181 34.65 16.86 -0.36
CA ILE A 181 33.71 17.73 0.36
C ILE A 181 33.14 18.76 -0.60
N THR A 182 31.84 18.70 -0.86
CA THR A 182 31.15 19.63 -1.78
C THR A 182 30.81 20.93 -1.07
N PHE A 183 31.42 22.05 -1.48
CA PHE A 183 31.23 23.35 -0.83
C PHE A 183 30.07 24.16 -1.42
N SER A 184 29.55 23.79 -2.59
CA SER A 184 28.43 24.47 -3.25
C SER A 184 27.06 24.12 -2.64
N GLN A 185 27.02 23.80 -1.34
CA GLN A 185 25.82 23.50 -0.58
C GLN A 185 25.40 24.72 0.26
N PRO A 186 24.14 24.82 0.71
CA PRO A 186 23.75 25.86 1.65
C PRO A 186 24.65 25.84 2.89
N ARG A 187 25.21 27.00 3.26
CA ARG A 187 26.20 27.14 4.35
C ARG A 187 25.77 26.48 5.68
N PRO A 188 24.50 26.58 6.14
CA PRO A 188 24.08 25.88 7.36
C PRO A 188 24.18 24.35 7.28
N LEU A 189 23.93 23.78 6.10
CA LEU A 189 24.05 22.33 5.89
C LEU A 189 25.52 21.91 5.88
N LEU A 190 26.37 22.66 5.18
CA LEU A 190 27.81 22.43 5.15
C LEU A 190 28.41 22.46 6.56
N LEU A 191 28.11 23.52 7.34
CA LEU A 191 28.59 23.66 8.71
C LEU A 191 28.09 22.54 9.63
N LYS A 192 26.81 22.17 9.54
CA LYS A 192 26.25 21.06 10.33
C LYS A 192 26.94 19.73 9.98
N GLY A 193 27.22 19.50 8.70
CA GLY A 193 27.97 18.33 8.24
C GLY A 193 29.38 18.29 8.83
N LEU A 194 30.12 19.41 8.75
CA LEU A 194 31.47 19.54 9.31
C LEU A 194 31.49 19.38 10.84
N ALA A 195 30.55 19.99 11.57
CA ALA A 195 30.46 19.84 13.03
C ALA A 195 30.23 18.38 13.44
N LYS A 196 29.32 17.68 12.76
CA LYS A 196 29.08 16.25 12.98
C LYS A 196 30.31 15.41 12.65
N MET A 197 30.97 15.70 11.54
CA MET A 197 32.21 15.02 11.14
C MET A 197 33.27 15.19 12.23
N MET A 198 33.50 16.41 12.73
CA MET A 198 34.49 16.64 13.78
C MET A 198 34.16 15.98 15.11
N LYS A 199 32.89 16.00 15.51
CA LYS A 199 32.40 15.27 16.68
C LYS A 199 32.69 13.77 16.56
N LEU A 200 32.46 13.20 15.38
CA LEU A 200 32.65 11.78 15.13
C LEU A 200 34.14 11.39 15.07
N LEU A 201 34.96 12.18 14.35
CA LEU A 201 36.33 11.81 14.04
C LEU A 201 37.33 12.18 15.15
N LYS A 202 37.10 13.29 15.87
CA LYS A 202 38.00 13.77 16.94
C LYS A 202 37.34 13.80 18.33
N GLY A 203 36.06 13.44 18.45
CA GLY A 203 35.34 13.52 19.73
C GLY A 203 35.10 14.96 20.21
N VAL A 204 35.28 15.96 19.34
CA VAL A 204 35.19 17.37 19.69
C VAL A 204 33.80 17.88 19.35
N ASP A 205 33.03 18.25 20.38
CA ASP A 205 31.79 19.00 20.21
C ASP A 205 32.13 20.45 19.89
N ILE A 206 32.09 20.80 18.60
CA ILE A 206 32.36 22.16 18.10
C ILE A 206 31.02 22.85 17.82
N ASP A 207 30.83 24.06 18.36
CA ASP A 207 29.67 24.88 17.99
C ASP A 207 29.80 25.28 16.51
N ILE A 208 28.69 25.22 15.76
CA ILE A 208 28.63 25.65 14.36
C ILE A 208 29.14 27.09 14.20
N LEU A 209 28.94 27.95 15.21
CA LEU A 209 29.44 29.33 15.18
C LEU A 209 30.97 29.42 15.34
N GLU A 210 31.59 28.48 16.04
CA GLU A 210 33.05 28.39 16.19
C GLU A 210 33.74 27.93 14.90
N LEU A 211 33.01 27.24 14.02
CA LEU A 211 33.51 26.85 12.71
C LEU A 211 33.56 28.01 11.71
N VAL A 212 32.92 29.14 11.97
CA VAL A 212 32.89 30.26 11.01
C VAL A 212 34.22 31.02 11.06
N PRO A 213 34.92 31.25 9.93
CA PRO A 213 36.20 31.97 9.97
C PRO A 213 36.04 33.41 10.48
N ALA A 214 37.04 33.90 11.24
CA ALA A 214 36.95 35.19 11.93
C ALA A 214 36.72 36.39 11.00
N SER A 215 37.18 36.32 9.75
CA SER A 215 36.93 37.31 8.70
C SER A 215 35.44 37.49 8.38
N TYR A 216 34.61 36.47 8.59
CA TYR A 216 33.17 36.50 8.33
C TYR A 216 32.35 36.98 9.55
N HIS A 217 32.91 37.03 10.75
CA HIS A 217 32.20 37.55 11.94
C HIS A 217 31.90 39.06 11.89
N LYS A 218 32.56 39.83 11.01
CA LYS A 218 32.29 41.27 10.81
C LYS A 218 31.27 41.57 9.71
N ALA A 219 30.98 40.61 8.82
CA ALA A 219 30.01 40.78 7.72
C ALA A 219 28.55 40.50 8.16
N THR A 220 28.34 40.08 9.40
CA THR A 220 27.07 39.59 9.97
C THR A 220 26.07 40.66 10.37
N ALA A 221 26.32 41.95 10.08
CA ALA A 221 25.34 43.01 10.36
C ALA A 221 24.16 43.04 9.37
N VAL A 222 24.18 42.27 8.27
CA VAL A 222 23.15 42.36 7.21
C VAL A 222 22.55 41.00 6.80
N ASP A 223 23.10 39.86 7.23
CA ASP A 223 22.57 38.53 6.85
C ASP A 223 21.97 37.79 8.05
N SER A 224 20.63 37.71 8.09
CA SER A 224 19.82 37.23 9.23
C SER A 224 19.90 35.71 9.48
N THR A 225 20.66 34.98 8.66
CA THR A 225 20.72 33.51 8.66
C THR A 225 21.55 32.91 9.82
N TYR A 226 22.50 33.65 10.42
CA TYR A 226 23.41 33.11 11.45
C TYR A 226 22.99 33.40 12.90
N SER A 227 22.09 34.35 13.13
CA SER A 227 21.64 34.78 14.47
C SER A 227 20.86 33.69 15.24
N SER A 228 20.30 32.69 14.54
CA SER A 228 19.45 31.67 15.15
C SER A 228 20.18 30.53 15.88
N LEU A 229 21.52 30.57 15.94
CA LEU A 229 22.36 29.51 16.52
C LEU A 229 22.96 29.83 17.90
N SER A 230 22.75 31.01 18.50
CA SER A 230 23.26 31.31 19.85
C SER A 230 22.20 31.17 20.94
N LEU A 231 22.36 30.22 21.87
CA LEU A 231 21.86 30.12 23.27
C LEU A 231 21.88 28.62 23.68
N LYS A 232 22.57 28.10 24.69
CA LYS A 232 23.25 28.59 25.91
C LYS A 232 24.29 27.52 26.31
N LEU A 233 25.39 27.91 26.97
CA LEU A 233 25.89 27.16 28.13
C LEU A 233 26.77 28.07 29.01
N LYS A 234 26.29 28.32 30.23
CA LYS A 234 27.04 28.92 31.34
C LYS A 234 27.88 27.83 32.00
N GLY A 235 29.19 28.07 32.08
CA GLY A 235 30.07 27.79 33.22
C GLY A 235 30.11 26.36 33.78
N VAL A 236 31.20 25.65 33.48
CA VAL A 236 31.69 24.56 34.35
C VAL A 236 33.08 24.94 34.83
N ARG A 237 33.20 25.12 36.15
CA ARG A 237 34.48 25.21 36.87
C ARG A 237 35.05 23.81 37.04
N LEU A 238 36.36 23.71 36.82
CA LEU A 238 37.19 22.56 37.20
C LEU A 238 37.24 22.39 38.72
N ALA A 239 36.99 21.18 39.20
CA ALA A 239 37.42 20.73 40.53
C ALA A 239 37.87 19.27 40.47
N GLN A 240 39.16 19.07 40.74
CA GLN A 240 39.81 17.79 40.99
C GLN A 240 39.37 17.24 42.37
N GLY A 241 39.28 15.92 42.55
CA GLY A 241 39.18 15.34 43.90
C GLY A 241 38.79 13.87 44.00
N LYS A 242 39.79 13.05 44.34
CA LYS A 242 39.84 11.63 44.74
C LYS A 242 38.69 11.07 45.61
N ALA A 243 38.35 9.81 45.30
CA ALA A 243 38.11 8.63 46.18
C ALA A 243 37.00 8.65 47.27
N LYS A 244 36.08 7.67 47.20
CA LYS A 244 35.95 6.52 48.15
C LYS A 244 34.71 5.67 47.87
N ILE A 245 34.90 4.35 47.84
CA ILE A 245 33.86 3.32 48.02
C ILE A 245 33.55 3.22 49.53
N PRO A 246 32.28 3.01 49.92
CA PRO A 246 31.99 1.92 50.85
C PRO A 246 30.78 1.05 50.46
N LEU A 247 30.88 -0.23 50.85
CA LEU A 247 29.89 -1.28 50.74
C LEU A 247 28.72 -1.13 51.74
N LEU A 248 27.57 -1.67 51.31
CA LEU A 248 26.49 -2.39 52.02
C LEU A 248 25.69 -1.67 53.12
N GLU A 249 24.38 -1.56 52.87
CA GLU A 249 23.37 -2.00 53.85
C GLU A 249 22.10 -2.48 53.12
N VAL A 250 21.76 -3.76 53.34
CA VAL A 250 20.49 -4.37 52.97
C VAL A 250 19.51 -4.07 54.08
N VAL A 251 18.48 -3.25 53.79
CA VAL A 251 17.28 -3.15 54.63
C VAL A 251 16.07 -3.26 53.73
N GLY A 252 15.33 -4.36 53.88
CA GLY A 252 14.08 -4.59 53.18
C GLY A 252 12.96 -3.70 53.71
N SER A 253 12.07 -3.26 52.82
CA SER A 253 10.66 -3.06 53.16
C SER A 253 9.76 -3.00 51.91
N HIS A 254 8.86 -3.98 51.85
CA HIS A 254 7.46 -3.84 51.41
C HIS A 254 7.20 -3.50 49.92
N ARG A 255 7.12 -4.57 49.10
CA ARG A 255 6.34 -4.56 47.85
C ARG A 255 4.89 -4.15 48.16
N ARG A 256 4.52 -2.93 47.78
CA ARG A 256 3.11 -2.58 47.51
C ARG A 256 2.69 -3.36 46.27
N VAL A 257 2.00 -4.48 46.49
CA VAL A 257 1.14 -5.07 45.46
C VAL A 257 -0.02 -4.11 45.26
N ASN A 258 -0.02 -3.37 44.16
CA ASN A 258 -1.21 -2.64 43.74
C ASN A 258 -2.31 -3.67 43.48
N LYS A 259 -3.39 -3.60 44.29
CA LYS A 259 -4.65 -4.28 44.00
C LYS A 259 -5.19 -3.69 42.70
N VAL A 260 -4.91 -4.36 41.58
CA VAL A 260 -5.66 -4.16 40.34
C VAL A 260 -7.08 -4.64 40.62
N SER A 261 -8.08 -3.77 40.41
CA SER A 261 -9.47 -4.14 40.67
C SER A 261 -9.90 -5.27 39.72
N SER A 262 -10.73 -6.19 40.20
CA SER A 262 -11.26 -7.32 39.40
C SER A 262 -11.99 -6.87 38.14
N LEU A 263 -12.55 -5.65 38.14
CA LEU A 263 -13.22 -5.02 37.00
C LEU A 263 -12.25 -4.64 35.87
N GLN A 264 -11.01 -4.25 36.18
CA GLN A 264 -9.99 -3.94 35.17
C GLN A 264 -9.55 -5.22 34.45
N ILE A 265 -9.42 -6.31 35.20
CA ILE A 265 -9.00 -7.63 34.70
C ILE A 265 -10.09 -8.23 33.79
N GLU A 266 -11.37 -8.17 34.18
CA GLU A 266 -12.48 -8.64 33.33
C GLU A 266 -12.65 -7.81 32.05
N HIS A 267 -12.41 -6.49 32.14
CA HIS A 267 -12.45 -5.58 30.98
C HIS A 267 -11.30 -5.88 29.99
N ASP A 268 -10.08 -6.09 30.48
CA ASP A 268 -8.93 -6.41 29.64
C ASP A 268 -9.09 -7.78 28.96
N ILE A 269 -9.71 -8.75 29.63
CA ILE A 269 -10.05 -10.07 29.06
C ILE A 269 -11.06 -9.95 27.89
N LYS A 270 -12.10 -9.11 28.02
CA LYS A 270 -13.12 -8.93 26.97
C LYS A 270 -12.56 -8.19 25.75
N ALA A 271 -11.76 -7.15 25.95
CA ALA A 271 -11.07 -6.43 24.87
C ALA A 271 -10.09 -7.34 24.12
N GLN A 272 -9.33 -8.17 24.84
CA GLN A 272 -8.45 -9.18 24.26
C GLN A 272 -9.22 -10.22 23.45
N SER A 273 -10.40 -10.66 23.89
CA SER A 273 -11.22 -11.61 23.13
C SER A 273 -11.75 -11.05 21.81
N SER A 274 -12.16 -9.77 21.77
CA SER A 274 -12.66 -9.15 20.53
C SER A 274 -11.54 -8.88 19.53
N MET A 275 -10.37 -8.44 20.01
CA MET A 275 -9.17 -8.26 19.19
C MET A 275 -8.73 -9.58 18.56
N ARG A 276 -8.73 -10.66 19.33
CA ARG A 276 -8.38 -11.99 18.86
C ARG A 276 -9.29 -12.44 17.70
N LEU A 277 -10.61 -12.26 17.83
CA LEU A 277 -11.55 -12.62 16.76
C LEU A 277 -11.31 -11.84 15.46
N GLN A 278 -10.98 -10.56 15.54
CA GLN A 278 -10.64 -9.76 14.36
C GLN A 278 -9.37 -10.27 13.68
N LYS A 279 -8.32 -10.51 14.45
CA LYS A 279 -7.05 -11.05 13.94
C LYS A 279 -7.24 -12.42 13.29
N GLU A 280 -8.02 -13.30 13.93
CA GLU A 280 -8.37 -14.60 13.36
C GLU A 280 -9.18 -14.46 12.05
N LEU A 281 -10.13 -13.52 11.97
CA LEU A 281 -10.87 -13.26 10.73
C LEU A 281 -9.96 -12.72 9.63
N TYR A 282 -9.07 -11.77 9.94
CA TYR A 282 -8.08 -11.23 9.01
C TYR A 282 -7.20 -12.33 8.41
N TYR A 283 -6.66 -13.21 9.24
CA TYR A 283 -5.85 -14.35 8.78
C TYR A 283 -6.68 -15.29 7.87
N LYS A 284 -7.90 -15.65 8.29
CA LYS A 284 -8.75 -16.58 7.53
C LYS A 284 -9.20 -16.00 6.18
N LEU A 285 -9.42 -14.68 6.08
CA LEU A 285 -9.77 -14.02 4.82
C LEU A 285 -8.62 -14.06 3.80
N GLN A 286 -7.37 -14.09 4.26
CA GLN A 286 -6.20 -14.28 3.39
C GLN A 286 -5.99 -15.77 3.02
N HIS A 287 -6.66 -16.70 3.70
CA HIS A 287 -6.53 -18.15 3.53
C HIS A 287 -7.88 -18.82 3.23
N LEU A 288 -8.68 -18.21 2.34
CA LEU A 288 -10.03 -18.68 2.06
C LEU A 288 -10.10 -20.12 1.52
N GLU A 289 -9.09 -20.61 0.82
CA GLU A 289 -9.05 -21.99 0.31
C GLU A 289 -9.29 -23.05 1.40
N THR A 290 -8.75 -22.80 2.60
CA THR A 290 -8.86 -23.68 3.78
C THR A 290 -9.90 -23.20 4.78
N HIS A 291 -10.44 -22.00 4.61
CA HIS A 291 -11.37 -21.37 5.56
C HIS A 291 -12.69 -20.88 4.96
N TYR A 292 -13.05 -21.28 3.74
CA TYR A 292 -14.26 -20.84 3.03
C TYR A 292 -15.59 -20.97 3.80
N SER A 293 -15.65 -21.76 4.88
CA SER A 293 -16.82 -21.80 5.78
C SER A 293 -17.15 -20.44 6.42
N ILE A 294 -16.21 -19.48 6.46
CA ILE A 294 -16.44 -18.14 7.02
C ILE A 294 -17.21 -17.21 6.08
N LEU A 295 -17.49 -17.59 4.83
CA LEU A 295 -18.06 -16.69 3.83
C LEU A 295 -19.40 -16.04 4.24
N PRO A 296 -20.37 -16.75 4.87
CA PRO A 296 -21.57 -16.10 5.39
C PRO A 296 -21.25 -15.03 6.44
N GLN A 297 -20.36 -15.36 7.39
CA GLN A 297 -19.91 -14.44 8.43
C GLN A 297 -19.18 -13.23 7.84
N ALA A 298 -18.32 -13.45 6.84
CA ALA A 298 -17.59 -12.40 6.14
C ALA A 298 -18.53 -11.39 5.47
N ARG A 299 -19.59 -11.90 4.80
CA ARG A 299 -20.64 -11.05 4.21
C ARG A 299 -21.40 -10.24 5.27
N ASP A 300 -21.77 -10.88 6.38
CA ASP A 300 -22.49 -10.20 7.47
C ASP A 300 -21.64 -9.09 8.12
N VAL A 301 -20.33 -9.33 8.27
CA VAL A 301 -19.38 -8.32 8.76
C VAL A 301 -19.30 -7.14 7.79
N LEU A 302 -19.19 -7.38 6.48
CA LEU A 302 -19.17 -6.31 5.48
C LEU A 302 -20.42 -5.42 5.56
N ILE A 303 -21.61 -6.03 5.62
CA ILE A 303 -22.89 -5.31 5.74
C ILE A 303 -22.93 -4.49 7.04
N SER A 304 -22.48 -5.07 8.15
CA SER A 304 -22.41 -4.36 9.42
C SER A 304 -21.47 -3.14 9.37
N LEU A 305 -20.34 -3.25 8.66
CA LEU A 305 -19.42 -2.12 8.45
C LEU A 305 -20.04 -1.01 7.59
N PHE A 306 -20.82 -1.37 6.56
CA PHE A 306 -21.60 -0.39 5.80
C PHE A 306 -22.61 0.33 6.70
N SER A 307 -23.43 -0.42 7.44
CA SER A 307 -24.45 0.16 8.31
C SER A 307 -23.83 1.12 9.33
N GLU A 308 -22.72 0.73 9.96
CA GLU A 308 -22.06 1.57 10.95
C GLU A 308 -21.49 2.87 10.37
N THR A 309 -20.83 2.80 9.21
CA THR A 309 -20.19 3.97 8.59
C THR A 309 -21.25 4.90 8.00
N LEU A 310 -22.30 4.35 7.40
CA LEU A 310 -23.47 5.08 6.90
C LEU A 310 -24.25 5.77 8.02
N GLU A 311 -24.55 5.09 9.13
CA GLU A 311 -25.25 5.69 10.27
C GLU A 311 -24.51 6.93 10.81
N LYS A 312 -23.17 6.92 10.77
CA LYS A 312 -22.35 8.07 11.19
C LYS A 312 -22.42 9.18 10.14
N ALA A 313 -22.21 8.86 8.87
CA ALA A 313 -22.20 9.85 7.77
C ALA A 313 -23.56 10.55 7.59
N CYS A 314 -24.66 9.80 7.69
CA CYS A 314 -26.02 10.32 7.51
C CYS A 314 -26.47 11.29 8.62
N LYS A 315 -25.71 11.47 9.70
CA LYS A 315 -25.96 12.54 10.69
C LYS A 315 -25.65 13.94 10.14
N ALA A 316 -24.83 14.02 9.09
CA ALA A 316 -24.48 15.25 8.39
C ALA A 316 -24.64 15.06 6.87
N PRO A 317 -25.87 14.85 6.38
CA PRO A 317 -26.12 14.43 5.00
C PRO A 317 -25.70 15.50 3.96
N ASN A 318 -25.61 16.76 4.37
CA ASN A 318 -25.19 17.87 3.51
C ASN A 318 -23.65 18.02 3.43
N THR A 319 -22.88 17.00 3.82
CA THR A 319 -21.41 17.04 3.86
C THR A 319 -20.80 15.80 3.21
N GLY A 320 -19.56 15.91 2.74
CA GLY A 320 -18.87 14.81 2.06
C GLY A 320 -19.62 14.38 0.79
N ILE A 321 -19.47 13.10 0.42
CA ILE A 321 -20.05 12.56 -0.81
C ILE A 321 -21.59 12.59 -0.83
N LEU A 322 -22.23 12.61 0.35
CA LEU A 322 -23.69 12.68 0.48
C LEU A 322 -24.25 14.04 0.04
N SER A 323 -23.42 15.08 -0.02
CA SER A 323 -23.83 16.39 -0.56
C SER A 323 -24.22 16.35 -2.03
N ILE A 324 -23.80 15.32 -2.77
CA ILE A 324 -24.21 15.05 -4.15
C ILE A 324 -25.43 14.12 -4.12
N GLU A 325 -26.62 14.67 -3.92
CA GLU A 325 -27.85 13.87 -3.89
C GLU A 325 -28.16 13.22 -5.25
N GLN A 326 -27.91 13.97 -6.33
CA GLN A 326 -28.07 13.52 -7.70
C GLN A 326 -26.73 13.57 -8.41
N TYR A 327 -26.33 12.44 -9.00
CA TYR A 327 -25.11 12.38 -9.77
C TYR A 327 -25.17 13.29 -11.00
N SER A 328 -24.11 14.08 -11.18
CA SER A 328 -23.69 14.60 -12.48
C SER A 328 -22.17 14.54 -12.55
N ARG A 329 -21.64 14.47 -13.78
CA ARG A 329 -20.19 14.45 -14.02
C ARG A 329 -19.52 15.66 -13.38
N ASP A 330 -20.06 16.85 -13.62
CA ASP A 330 -19.53 18.12 -13.12
C ASP A 330 -19.57 18.18 -11.58
N ALA A 331 -20.68 17.74 -10.95
CA ALA A 331 -20.81 17.78 -9.50
C ALA A 331 -19.79 16.86 -8.81
N LEU A 332 -19.49 15.69 -9.40
CA LEU A 332 -18.49 14.78 -8.87
C LEU A 332 -17.06 15.34 -9.01
N LEU A 333 -16.73 15.90 -10.18
CA LEU A 333 -15.43 16.54 -10.41
C LEU A 333 -15.22 17.74 -9.49
N GLU A 334 -16.23 18.60 -9.34
CA GLU A 334 -16.19 19.73 -8.40
C GLU A 334 -16.02 19.27 -6.95
N PHE A 335 -16.69 18.19 -6.55
CA PHE A 335 -16.56 17.61 -5.23
C PHE A 335 -15.12 17.13 -4.98
N GLN A 336 -14.55 16.37 -5.92
CA GLN A 336 -13.18 15.89 -5.78
C GLN A 336 -12.19 17.05 -5.67
N GLN A 337 -12.30 18.05 -6.56
CA GLN A 337 -11.44 19.23 -6.52
C GLN A 337 -11.54 19.99 -5.18
N LYS A 338 -12.74 20.05 -4.58
CA LYS A 338 -12.94 20.67 -3.26
C LYS A 338 -12.26 19.87 -2.14
N GLU A 339 -12.35 18.54 -2.16
CA GLU A 339 -11.66 17.69 -1.17
C GLU A 339 -10.13 17.78 -1.34
N ASP A 340 -9.61 17.80 -2.57
CA ASP A 340 -8.18 17.95 -2.84
C ASP A 340 -7.64 19.30 -2.34
N ASN A 341 -8.32 20.40 -2.69
CA ASN A 341 -7.96 21.74 -2.23
C ASN A 341 -7.94 21.82 -0.70
N LYS A 342 -8.94 21.21 -0.04
CA LYS A 342 -8.99 21.16 1.43
C LYS A 342 -7.79 20.42 2.02
N VAL A 343 -7.37 19.30 1.44
CA VAL A 343 -6.17 18.58 1.90
C VAL A 343 -4.91 19.42 1.68
N MET A 344 -4.80 20.10 0.53
CA MET A 344 -3.67 20.98 0.21
C MET A 344 -3.60 22.20 1.14
N ASP A 345 -4.72 22.83 1.46
CA ASP A 345 -4.81 23.92 2.43
C ASP A 345 -4.35 23.46 3.82
N MET A 346 -4.81 22.28 4.26
CA MET A 346 -4.39 21.70 5.55
C MET A 346 -2.90 21.36 5.57
N TRP A 347 -2.36 20.90 4.44
CA TRP A 347 -0.94 20.64 4.26
C TRP A 347 -0.11 21.93 4.33
N GLU A 348 -0.55 22.99 3.66
CA GLU A 348 0.11 24.30 3.73
C GLU A 348 0.12 24.84 5.16
N GLN A 349 -1.00 24.74 5.87
CA GLN A 349 -1.10 25.13 7.28
C GLN A 349 -0.16 24.32 8.16
N TYR A 350 -0.07 23.00 7.94
CA TYR A 350 0.90 22.15 8.62
C TYR A 350 2.34 22.61 8.35
N LEU A 351 2.71 22.85 7.09
CA LEU A 351 4.03 23.36 6.74
C LEU A 351 4.33 24.72 7.36
N ALA A 352 3.35 25.62 7.44
CA ALA A 352 3.49 26.90 8.11
C ALA A 352 3.80 26.73 9.61
N ARG A 353 3.09 25.84 10.31
CA ARG A 353 3.39 25.49 11.71
C ARG A 353 4.78 24.89 11.87
N ARG A 354 5.21 24.01 10.94
CA ARG A 354 6.57 23.43 10.95
C ARG A 354 7.66 24.49 10.69
N ARG A 355 7.44 25.44 9.77
CA ARG A 355 8.35 26.58 9.53
C ARG A 355 8.47 27.49 10.76
N ALA A 356 7.38 27.66 11.51
CA ALA A 356 7.37 28.35 12.80
C ALA A 356 7.99 27.54 13.96
N LYS A 357 8.77 26.49 13.65
CA LYS A 357 9.41 25.57 14.62
C LYS A 357 8.41 24.82 15.51
N GLY A 358 7.16 24.64 15.06
CA GLY A 358 6.18 23.78 15.73
C GLY A 358 6.66 22.31 15.77
N PRO A 359 6.17 21.49 16.73
CA PRO A 359 6.56 20.08 16.87
C PRO A 359 6.01 19.22 15.72
N ARG A 360 6.47 17.97 15.64
CA ARG A 360 5.92 16.96 14.73
C ARG A 360 4.50 16.61 15.17
N GLU A 361 3.62 16.30 14.23
CA GLU A 361 2.19 16.06 14.49
C GLU A 361 1.79 14.58 14.38
N MET A 362 2.58 13.73 13.71
CA MET A 362 2.31 12.29 13.64
C MET A 362 3.03 11.52 14.74
N PHE A 363 4.33 11.79 14.93
CA PHE A 363 5.16 11.13 15.93
C PHE A 363 6.31 12.03 16.41
N SER A 364 6.55 12.03 17.71
CA SER A 364 7.58 12.86 18.35
C SER A 364 8.97 12.22 18.30
N THR A 365 9.06 10.89 18.40
CA THR A 365 10.34 10.15 18.46
C THR A 365 10.42 9.03 17.44
N ARG A 366 11.62 8.49 17.24
CA ARG A 366 11.88 7.35 16.36
C ARG A 366 11.17 6.07 16.83
N GLU A 367 11.02 5.91 18.14
CA GLU A 367 10.30 4.80 18.77
C GLU A 367 8.79 4.93 18.56
N GLU A 368 8.24 6.15 18.66
CA GLU A 368 6.83 6.39 18.34
C GLU A 368 6.54 6.13 16.85
N ALA A 369 7.45 6.55 15.95
CA ALA A 369 7.35 6.24 14.52
C ALA A 369 7.43 4.74 14.24
N LYS A 370 8.33 4.02 14.90
CA LYS A 370 8.41 2.54 14.84
C LYS A 370 7.10 1.90 15.29
N TRP A 371 6.59 2.30 16.46
CA TRP A 371 5.31 1.81 16.96
C TRP A 371 4.18 2.07 15.95
N TRP A 372 4.11 3.27 15.40
CA TRP A 372 3.10 3.65 14.42
C TRP A 372 3.16 2.80 13.16
N LEU A 373 4.37 2.56 12.64
CA LEU A 373 4.59 1.68 11.49
C LEU A 373 4.08 0.27 11.79
N LEU A 374 4.53 -0.35 12.89
CA LEU A 374 4.08 -1.70 13.27
C LEU A 374 2.55 -1.79 13.44
N GLN A 375 1.94 -0.81 14.10
CA GLN A 375 0.47 -0.79 14.28
C GLN A 375 -0.29 -0.57 12.96
N SER A 376 0.33 0.04 11.95
CA SER A 376 -0.29 0.26 10.62
C SER A 376 -0.23 -0.98 9.73
N SER A 377 0.67 -1.93 10.03
CA SER A 377 0.97 -3.06 9.15
C SER A 377 -0.24 -3.88 8.71
N PRO A 378 -1.31 -4.11 9.50
CA PRO A 378 -2.47 -4.86 9.02
C PRO A 378 -3.11 -4.28 7.76
N VAL A 379 -3.22 -2.95 7.68
CA VAL A 379 -3.74 -2.23 6.50
C VAL A 379 -2.72 -2.25 5.37
N LYS A 380 -1.44 -2.05 5.68
CA LYS A 380 -0.37 -1.91 4.69
C LYS A 380 0.01 -3.23 4.01
N TYR A 381 -0.26 -4.36 4.64
CA TYR A 381 -0.08 -5.67 4.04
C TYR A 381 -1.26 -6.12 3.15
N VAL A 382 -2.38 -5.39 3.14
CA VAL A 382 -3.54 -5.68 2.27
C VAL A 382 -3.78 -4.57 1.24
N ASP A 383 -2.75 -3.79 0.94
CA ASP A 383 -2.81 -2.70 -0.04
C ASP A 383 -3.16 -3.22 -1.44
N GLY A 384 -4.21 -2.70 -2.06
CA GLY A 384 -4.86 -3.20 -3.27
C GLY A 384 -5.99 -4.22 -3.05
N ALA A 385 -6.21 -4.74 -1.85
CA ALA A 385 -7.17 -5.84 -1.63
C ALA A 385 -8.64 -5.46 -1.94
N TRP A 386 -8.99 -4.17 -1.85
CA TRP A 386 -10.34 -3.69 -2.18
C TRP A 386 -10.68 -3.82 -3.67
N LEU A 387 -9.71 -4.19 -4.51
CA LEU A 387 -9.89 -4.52 -5.92
C LEU A 387 -9.55 -5.97 -6.26
N GLY A 388 -9.06 -6.78 -5.31
CA GLY A 388 -8.48 -8.11 -5.58
C GLY A 388 -9.38 -9.08 -6.36
N HIS A 389 -10.71 -8.89 -6.31
CA HIS A 389 -11.67 -9.71 -7.04
C HIS A 389 -12.38 -8.97 -8.21
N ILE A 390 -11.84 -7.84 -8.68
CA ILE A 390 -12.39 -7.09 -9.80
C ILE A 390 -12.07 -7.76 -11.15
N ASN A 391 -12.89 -7.48 -12.16
CA ASN A 391 -12.67 -7.85 -13.57
C ASN A 391 -12.45 -9.37 -13.82
N LYS A 392 -13.03 -10.24 -13.00
CA LYS A 392 -13.04 -11.70 -13.22
C LYS A 392 -13.76 -12.05 -14.50
N ILE A 393 -13.49 -13.21 -15.08
CA ILE A 393 -14.20 -13.70 -16.27
C ILE A 393 -15.72 -13.82 -16.05
N THR A 394 -16.15 -13.96 -14.80
CA THR A 394 -17.56 -14.02 -14.39
C THR A 394 -18.24 -12.65 -14.36
N THR A 395 -17.48 -11.55 -14.48
CA THR A 395 -18.02 -10.20 -14.66
C THR A 395 -18.70 -10.11 -16.03
N PRO A 396 -19.94 -9.57 -16.11
CA PRO A 396 -20.64 -9.37 -17.38
C PRO A 396 -19.76 -8.65 -18.40
N PHE A 397 -19.71 -9.15 -19.64
CA PHE A 397 -18.74 -8.71 -20.64
C PHE A 397 -18.88 -7.22 -20.97
N GLY A 398 -20.10 -6.70 -21.00
CA GLY A 398 -20.36 -5.27 -21.20
C GLY A 398 -19.83 -4.35 -20.09
N LEU A 399 -19.51 -4.88 -18.90
CA LEU A 399 -18.94 -4.12 -17.78
C LEU A 399 -17.41 -4.15 -17.76
N ARG A 400 -16.79 -5.17 -18.36
CA ARG A 400 -15.34 -5.44 -18.27
C ARG A 400 -14.49 -4.24 -18.70
N ARG A 401 -14.88 -3.54 -19.76
CA ARG A 401 -14.16 -2.34 -20.21
C ARG A 401 -14.08 -1.24 -19.16
N VAL A 402 -15.15 -1.03 -18.39
CA VAL A 402 -15.17 0.00 -17.34
C VAL A 402 -14.39 -0.46 -16.12
N VAL A 403 -14.62 -1.70 -15.67
CA VAL A 403 -13.94 -2.22 -14.46
C VAL A 403 -12.47 -2.57 -14.70
N LYS A 404 -12.03 -2.62 -15.97
CA LYS A 404 -10.62 -2.71 -16.35
C LYS A 404 -9.81 -1.53 -15.81
N ASN A 405 -10.39 -0.34 -15.72
CA ASN A 405 -9.73 0.83 -15.11
C ASN A 405 -9.41 0.57 -13.63
N ALA A 406 -10.37 0.02 -12.87
CA ALA A 406 -10.11 -0.41 -11.49
C ALA A 406 -9.12 -1.58 -11.42
N TRP A 407 -9.14 -2.50 -12.39
CA TRP A 407 -8.14 -3.55 -12.47
C TRP A 407 -6.73 -3.02 -12.77
N GLN A 408 -6.61 -1.92 -13.52
CA GLN A 408 -5.33 -1.25 -13.73
C GLN A 408 -4.75 -0.74 -12.41
N VAL A 409 -5.56 -0.05 -11.59
CA VAL A 409 -5.16 0.39 -10.24
C VAL A 409 -4.66 -0.80 -9.44
N LEU A 410 -5.42 -1.90 -9.37
CA LEU A 410 -4.98 -3.13 -8.70
C LEU A 410 -3.62 -3.60 -9.24
N SER A 411 -3.45 -3.67 -10.56
CA SER A 411 -2.19 -4.13 -11.15
C SER A 411 -1.01 -3.25 -10.73
N GLU A 412 -1.19 -1.93 -10.72
CA GLU A 412 -0.15 -0.97 -10.33
C GLU A 412 0.20 -1.07 -8.83
N GLU A 413 -0.80 -1.27 -7.95
CA GLU A 413 -0.59 -1.58 -6.52
C GLU A 413 0.26 -2.84 -6.33
N LEU A 414 0.06 -3.83 -7.20
CA LEU A 414 0.81 -5.08 -7.21
C LEU A 414 2.14 -4.97 -7.98
N GLY A 415 2.53 -3.76 -8.39
CA GLY A 415 3.79 -3.44 -9.05
C GLY A 415 3.83 -3.74 -10.55
N ASP A 416 2.68 -3.96 -11.21
CA ASP A 416 2.56 -4.40 -12.60
C ASP A 416 3.34 -5.69 -12.92
N GLY A 417 3.60 -6.51 -11.89
CA GLY A 417 4.44 -7.69 -12.02
C GLY A 417 5.95 -7.41 -11.96
N ASP A 418 6.34 -6.26 -11.43
CA ASP A 418 7.68 -5.95 -10.95
C ASP A 418 7.70 -5.99 -9.41
N LEU A 419 8.52 -6.88 -8.85
CA LEU A 419 8.58 -7.10 -7.40
C LEU A 419 9.07 -5.86 -6.65
N GLU A 420 9.98 -5.08 -7.23
CA GLU A 420 10.52 -3.87 -6.60
C GLU A 420 9.52 -2.72 -6.59
N LYS A 421 8.47 -2.80 -7.39
CA LYS A 421 7.36 -1.84 -7.43
C LYS A 421 6.15 -2.28 -6.61
N ASN A 422 6.09 -3.54 -6.17
CA ASN A 422 4.95 -4.06 -5.43
C ASN A 422 4.83 -3.39 -4.05
N HIS A 423 3.66 -2.81 -3.76
CA HIS A 423 3.47 -1.97 -2.57
C HIS A 423 3.66 -2.75 -1.26
N VAL A 424 3.12 -3.97 -1.19
CA VAL A 424 3.28 -4.83 -0.01
C VAL A 424 4.73 -5.28 0.16
N TYR A 425 5.43 -5.56 -0.94
CA TYR A 425 6.86 -5.88 -0.90
C TYR A 425 7.69 -4.71 -0.37
N LEU A 426 7.45 -3.49 -0.87
CA LEU A 426 8.11 -2.26 -0.41
C LEU A 426 7.87 -2.02 1.09
N TYR A 427 6.63 -2.20 1.55
CA TYR A 427 6.30 -2.07 2.96
C TYR A 427 6.98 -3.14 3.82
N ARG A 428 7.08 -4.39 3.33
CA ARG A 428 7.82 -5.46 4.01
C ARG A 428 9.31 -5.14 4.13
N GLN A 429 9.94 -4.56 3.10
CA GLN A 429 11.34 -4.10 3.18
C GLN A 429 11.51 -3.00 4.23
N LEU A 430 10.56 -2.06 4.32
CA LEU A 430 10.53 -1.07 5.39
C LEU A 430 10.41 -1.72 6.76
N MET A 431 9.55 -2.74 6.93
CA MET A 431 9.38 -3.43 8.22
C MET A 431 10.64 -4.20 8.62
N GLU A 432 11.31 -4.88 7.69
CA GLU A 432 12.56 -5.58 7.97
C GLU A 432 13.67 -4.62 8.44
N ALA A 433 13.71 -3.39 7.90
CA ALA A 433 14.63 -2.36 8.37
C ALA A 433 14.25 -1.74 9.74
N VAL A 434 12.97 -1.79 10.12
CA VAL A 434 12.42 -1.19 11.35
C VAL A 434 12.44 -2.17 12.53
N GLU A 435 12.10 -3.43 12.27
CA GLU A 435 12.01 -4.56 13.18
C GLU A 435 12.41 -5.83 12.42
N PRO A 436 13.71 -6.21 12.41
CA PRO A 436 14.18 -7.39 11.70
C PRO A 436 13.44 -8.66 12.14
N GLY A 437 13.01 -9.48 11.17
CA GLY A 437 12.24 -10.69 11.44
C GLY A 437 10.76 -10.45 11.77
N PHE A 438 10.23 -9.26 11.51
CA PHE A 438 8.79 -9.00 11.61
C PHE A 438 8.02 -9.84 10.58
N PRO A 439 6.95 -10.56 10.97
CA PRO A 439 6.28 -11.51 10.09
C PRO A 439 5.56 -10.84 8.92
N ALA A 440 5.40 -11.60 7.83
CA ALA A 440 4.55 -11.22 6.69
C ALA A 440 3.07 -11.18 7.10
N GLY A 441 2.27 -10.32 6.45
CA GLY A 441 0.87 -10.09 6.86
C GLY A 441 -0.06 -11.28 6.71
N ASP A 442 0.30 -12.25 5.88
CA ASP A 442 -0.41 -13.51 5.69
C ASP A 442 0.14 -14.65 6.56
N ASP A 443 1.24 -14.45 7.30
CA ASP A 443 1.72 -15.47 8.23
C ASP A 443 0.81 -15.59 9.46
N VAL A 444 0.58 -16.81 9.95
CA VAL A 444 -0.13 -17.03 11.22
C VAL A 444 0.61 -16.38 12.40
N ASP A 445 1.93 -16.23 12.31
CA ASP A 445 2.75 -15.55 13.30
C ASP A 445 2.40 -14.05 13.43
N PHE A 446 1.97 -13.40 12.35
CA PHE A 446 1.62 -11.97 12.34
C PHE A 446 0.49 -11.61 13.30
N ILE A 447 -0.43 -12.55 13.54
CA ILE A 447 -1.53 -12.35 14.47
C ILE A 447 -1.17 -12.70 15.92
N ASP A 448 0.04 -13.18 16.19
CA ASP A 448 0.47 -13.55 17.53
C ASP A 448 0.46 -12.32 18.47
N PRO A 449 -0.12 -12.44 19.68
CA PRO A 449 -0.15 -11.35 20.67
C PRO A 449 1.22 -10.76 21.02
N ARG A 450 2.33 -11.50 20.85
CA ARG A 450 3.70 -11.05 21.14
C ARG A 450 4.11 -9.80 20.37
N HIS A 451 3.56 -9.61 19.17
CA HIS A 451 3.86 -8.44 18.33
C HIS A 451 3.18 -7.16 18.82
N GLY A 452 2.25 -7.24 19.77
CA GLY A 452 1.63 -6.07 20.39
C GLY A 452 0.78 -5.22 19.43
N LEU A 453 0.34 -5.78 18.30
CA LEU A 453 -0.52 -5.11 17.30
C LEU A 453 -1.95 -4.99 17.84
N ASN A 454 -2.28 -3.88 18.50
CA ASN A 454 -3.46 -3.73 19.34
C ASN A 454 -4.38 -2.56 18.94
N GLU A 455 -4.12 -1.88 17.82
CA GLU A 455 -4.99 -0.80 17.32
C GLU A 455 -6.21 -1.38 16.56
N TYR A 456 -7.31 -1.55 17.28
CA TYR A 456 -8.57 -2.17 16.80
C TYR A 456 -9.13 -1.56 15.52
N GLY A 457 -9.05 -0.23 15.42
CA GLY A 457 -9.52 0.50 14.25
C GLY A 457 -8.79 0.11 12.96
N VAL A 458 -7.47 -0.09 13.06
CA VAL A 458 -6.63 -0.48 11.92
C VAL A 458 -6.95 -1.91 11.47
N TRP A 459 -7.11 -2.84 12.42
CA TRP A 459 -7.56 -4.21 12.09
C TRP A 459 -8.92 -4.23 11.40
N LYS A 460 -9.85 -3.41 11.89
CA LYS A 460 -11.18 -3.26 11.27
C LYS A 460 -11.10 -2.70 9.85
N ALA A 461 -10.25 -1.71 9.61
CA ALA A 461 -10.02 -1.15 8.28
C ALA A 461 -9.40 -2.18 7.33
N ALA A 462 -8.41 -2.95 7.78
CA ALA A 462 -7.77 -4.00 6.99
C ALA A 462 -8.76 -5.12 6.60
N ILE A 463 -9.62 -5.53 7.54
CA ILE A 463 -10.70 -6.49 7.26
C ILE A 463 -11.69 -5.91 6.23
N ALA A 464 -12.04 -4.63 6.32
CA ALA A 464 -12.93 -4.00 5.34
C ALA A 464 -12.35 -4.03 3.92
N GLN A 465 -11.03 -3.80 3.78
CA GLN A 465 -10.33 -3.87 2.47
C GLN A 465 -10.33 -5.29 1.89
N LEU A 466 -10.12 -6.32 2.72
CA LEU A 466 -10.23 -7.73 2.29
C LEU A 466 -11.67 -8.13 1.92
N LEU A 467 -12.67 -7.54 2.58
CA LEU A 467 -14.08 -7.93 2.41
C LEU A 467 -14.78 -7.24 1.23
N ILE A 468 -14.50 -5.96 0.98
CA ILE A 468 -15.29 -5.14 0.04
C ILE A 468 -15.31 -5.73 -1.37
N SER A 469 -14.20 -6.29 -1.83
CA SER A 469 -14.11 -6.92 -3.14
C SER A 469 -14.59 -8.37 -3.15
N LEU A 470 -14.69 -9.03 -2.00
CA LEU A 470 -14.89 -10.48 -1.91
C LEU A 470 -16.15 -10.97 -2.62
N PHE A 471 -17.22 -10.16 -2.69
CA PHE A 471 -18.45 -10.50 -3.41
C PHE A 471 -18.71 -9.49 -4.55
N PRO A 472 -17.87 -9.49 -5.61
CA PRO A 472 -17.83 -8.38 -6.57
C PRO A 472 -19.13 -8.25 -7.36
N HIS A 473 -19.80 -9.36 -7.66
CA HIS A 473 -21.07 -9.35 -8.40
C HIS A 473 -22.25 -8.83 -7.58
N GLN A 474 -22.13 -8.86 -6.25
CA GLN A 474 -23.12 -8.28 -5.34
C GLN A 474 -22.81 -6.83 -5.01
N PHE A 475 -21.54 -6.44 -4.86
CA PHE A 475 -21.13 -5.13 -4.34
C PHE A 475 -20.27 -4.29 -5.31
N LEU A 476 -20.39 -4.51 -6.63
CA LEU A 476 -19.60 -3.79 -7.62
C LEU A 476 -19.67 -2.25 -7.49
N PRO A 477 -20.86 -1.62 -7.33
CA PRO A 477 -20.91 -0.18 -7.14
C PRO A 477 -20.22 0.29 -5.85
N GLU A 478 -20.34 -0.47 -4.75
CA GLU A 478 -19.66 -0.16 -3.49
C GLU A 478 -18.13 -0.29 -3.63
N ILE A 479 -17.63 -1.28 -4.38
CA ILE A 479 -16.20 -1.42 -4.69
C ILE A 479 -15.69 -0.18 -5.42
N ILE A 480 -16.41 0.28 -6.44
CA ILE A 480 -16.07 1.49 -7.21
C ILE A 480 -16.02 2.72 -6.28
N GLY A 481 -17.01 2.88 -5.41
CA GLY A 481 -17.04 3.98 -4.44
C GLY A 481 -15.92 3.89 -3.40
N PHE A 482 -15.61 2.69 -2.91
CA PHE A 482 -14.50 2.46 -1.99
C PHE A 482 -13.18 2.87 -2.62
N ASN A 483 -12.95 2.46 -3.88
CA ASN A 483 -11.79 2.82 -4.68
C ASN A 483 -11.64 4.34 -4.81
N MET A 484 -12.72 5.06 -5.17
CA MET A 484 -12.69 6.53 -5.30
C MET A 484 -12.18 7.25 -4.05
N HIS A 485 -12.58 6.81 -2.86
CA HIS A 485 -12.07 7.43 -1.63
C HIS A 485 -10.66 6.98 -1.30
N TYR A 486 -10.35 5.69 -1.50
CA TYR A 486 -9.06 5.13 -1.07
C TYR A 486 -7.90 5.70 -1.89
N GLU A 487 -8.11 5.90 -3.20
CA GLU A 487 -7.15 6.56 -4.09
C GLU A 487 -7.05 8.08 -3.91
N ALA A 488 -7.78 8.68 -2.97
CA ALA A 488 -7.72 10.13 -2.77
C ALA A 488 -6.55 10.49 -1.85
N MET A 489 -5.85 11.58 -2.19
CA MET A 489 -4.71 12.09 -1.41
C MET A 489 -5.09 12.34 0.06
N ALA A 490 -4.48 11.61 0.99
CA ALA A 490 -4.67 11.82 2.42
C ALA A 490 -3.61 12.75 3.02
N LEU A 491 -4.04 13.72 3.84
CA LEU A 491 -3.13 14.60 4.59
C LEU A 491 -2.13 13.82 5.46
N GLU A 492 -2.58 12.68 6.00
CA GLU A 492 -1.77 11.80 6.83
C GLU A 492 -0.58 11.24 6.04
N THR A 493 -0.77 10.81 4.79
CA THR A 493 0.31 10.32 3.90
C THR A 493 1.37 11.40 3.68
N LEU A 494 0.98 12.65 3.45
CA LEU A 494 1.90 13.79 3.31
C LEU A 494 2.73 14.02 4.58
N LYS A 495 2.07 14.01 5.75
CA LYS A 495 2.75 14.22 7.04
C LYS A 495 3.67 13.07 7.40
N VAL A 496 3.22 11.82 7.26
CA VAL A 496 4.02 10.61 7.55
C VAL A 496 5.27 10.57 6.69
N SER A 497 5.14 10.82 5.38
CA SER A 497 6.28 10.86 4.45
C SER A 497 7.35 11.86 4.88
N LYS A 498 6.93 13.06 5.30
CA LYS A 498 7.85 14.10 5.78
C LYS A 498 8.49 13.71 7.12
N GLU A 499 7.69 13.28 8.08
CA GLU A 499 8.16 13.08 9.45
C GLU A 499 9.01 11.80 9.59
N LEU A 500 8.72 10.73 8.85
CA LEU A 500 9.55 9.51 8.82
C LEU A 500 10.96 9.83 8.34
N LYS A 501 11.06 10.63 7.27
CA LYS A 501 12.34 11.11 6.73
C LYS A 501 13.13 11.91 7.77
N GLU A 502 12.47 12.77 8.53
CA GLU A 502 13.11 13.54 9.62
C GLU A 502 13.58 12.65 10.79
N LEU A 503 13.04 11.44 10.93
CA LEU A 503 13.42 10.45 11.94
C LEU A 503 14.38 9.37 11.43
N GLY A 504 14.76 9.41 10.14
CA GLY A 504 15.69 8.46 9.55
C GLY A 504 15.08 7.11 9.22
N TYR A 505 13.76 7.04 9.00
CA TYR A 505 13.13 5.90 8.31
C TYR A 505 12.96 6.22 6.84
N ASP A 506 13.01 5.18 5.99
CA ASP A 506 12.72 5.31 4.57
C ASP A 506 11.22 5.59 4.37
N PRO A 507 10.83 6.75 3.82
CA PRO A 507 9.43 7.07 3.58
C PRO A 507 8.92 6.56 2.23
N TYR A 508 9.72 5.85 1.42
CA TYR A 508 9.46 5.66 0.00
C TYR A 508 8.08 5.04 -0.31
N TYR A 509 7.65 4.02 0.44
CA TYR A 509 6.30 3.45 0.32
C TYR A 509 5.19 4.51 0.40
N PHE A 510 5.31 5.49 1.31
CA PHE A 510 4.32 6.58 1.45
C PHE A 510 4.51 7.68 0.41
N VAL A 511 5.76 7.93 0.00
CA VAL A 511 6.08 8.94 -1.04
C VAL A 511 5.55 8.51 -2.41
N LEU A 512 5.57 7.21 -2.70
CA LEU A 512 5.04 6.63 -3.92
C LEU A 512 3.58 7.07 -4.14
N HIS A 513 2.72 6.82 -3.14
CA HIS A 513 1.30 7.20 -3.11
C HIS A 513 1.07 8.72 -3.31
N ILE A 514 2.00 9.59 -2.89
CA ILE A 514 1.87 11.04 -3.17
C ILE A 514 1.91 11.35 -4.68
N SER A 515 2.63 10.53 -5.46
CA SER A 515 2.85 10.78 -6.88
C SER A 515 1.85 10.02 -7.76
N ILE A 516 1.58 8.76 -7.43
CA ILE A 516 0.69 7.90 -8.23
C ILE A 516 -0.80 8.20 -7.97
N ASP A 517 -1.17 8.72 -6.79
CA ASP A 517 -2.55 9.05 -6.43
C ASP A 517 -2.91 10.50 -6.79
N ASN A 518 -2.52 10.96 -7.98
CA ASN A 518 -2.81 12.32 -8.43
C ASN A 518 -4.15 12.40 -9.20
N ALA A 519 -4.81 13.56 -9.11
CA ALA A 519 -6.13 13.79 -9.70
C ALA A 519 -6.15 14.06 -11.22
N ASP A 520 -4.99 14.13 -11.90
CA ASP A 520 -4.92 14.39 -13.35
C ASP A 520 -4.82 13.11 -14.17
N SER A 521 -3.83 12.27 -13.86
CA SER A 521 -3.55 11.02 -14.58
C SER A 521 -3.35 9.83 -13.65
N GLY A 522 -3.23 10.07 -12.34
CA GLY A 522 -3.03 9.07 -11.31
C GLY A 522 -4.27 8.26 -10.94
N HIS A 523 -4.13 7.40 -9.92
CA HIS A 523 -5.18 6.48 -9.47
C HIS A 523 -6.47 7.20 -9.08
N THR A 524 -6.40 8.42 -8.51
CA THR A 524 -7.59 9.24 -8.25
C THR A 524 -8.36 9.53 -9.55
N ALA A 525 -7.68 9.93 -10.62
CA ALA A 525 -8.30 10.20 -11.91
C ALA A 525 -8.91 8.91 -12.51
N ILE A 526 -8.19 7.80 -12.42
CA ILE A 526 -8.65 6.48 -12.90
C ILE A 526 -9.91 6.03 -12.13
N ALA A 527 -9.94 6.22 -10.81
CA ALA A 527 -11.07 5.86 -9.96
C ALA A 527 -12.32 6.70 -10.30
N LEU A 528 -12.15 8.00 -10.53
CA LEU A 528 -13.25 8.88 -10.97
C LEU A 528 -13.79 8.46 -12.35
N GLU A 529 -12.91 8.24 -13.34
CA GLU A 529 -13.33 7.81 -14.68
C GLU A 529 -14.03 6.45 -14.65
N THR A 530 -13.60 5.54 -13.76
CA THR A 530 -14.29 4.27 -13.53
C THR A 530 -15.72 4.50 -13.04
N ALA A 531 -15.92 5.35 -12.04
CA ALA A 531 -17.25 5.62 -11.48
C ALA A 531 -18.17 6.33 -12.48
N MET A 532 -17.65 7.34 -13.18
CA MET A 532 -18.39 8.10 -14.19
C MET A 532 -18.79 7.19 -15.36
N GLY A 533 -17.83 6.43 -15.91
CA GLY A 533 -18.07 5.49 -17.00
C GLY A 533 -19.05 4.37 -16.61
N TYR A 534 -19.00 3.91 -15.36
CA TYR A 534 -19.94 2.90 -14.86
C TYR A 534 -21.36 3.47 -14.77
N LEU A 535 -21.54 4.66 -14.20
CA LEU A 535 -22.85 5.31 -14.09
C LEU A 535 -23.45 5.65 -15.46
N GLU A 536 -22.64 6.17 -16.39
CA GLU A 536 -23.05 6.45 -17.77
C GLU A 536 -23.52 5.17 -18.48
N LEU A 537 -22.81 4.06 -18.28
CA LEU A 537 -23.18 2.77 -18.85
C LEU A 537 -24.48 2.22 -18.26
N ILE A 538 -24.66 2.28 -16.93
CA ILE A 538 -25.90 1.87 -16.27
C ILE A 538 -27.07 2.78 -16.70
N GLN A 539 -26.86 4.09 -16.79
CA GLN A 539 -27.88 5.03 -17.25
C GLN A 539 -28.32 4.71 -18.68
N LYS A 540 -27.37 4.44 -19.58
CA LYS A 540 -27.65 4.09 -20.98
C LYS A 540 -28.39 2.76 -21.12
N ARG A 541 -28.05 1.75 -20.30
CA ARG A 541 -28.61 0.40 -20.39
C ARG A 541 -29.94 0.25 -19.67
N ASP A 542 -30.02 0.81 -18.45
CA ASP A 542 -31.08 0.51 -17.47
C ASP A 542 -31.88 1.76 -17.05
N GLY A 543 -31.50 2.95 -17.53
CA GLY A 543 -32.22 4.21 -17.31
C GLY A 543 -31.83 4.98 -16.03
N ASP A 544 -32.39 6.18 -15.88
CA ASP A 544 -32.03 7.14 -14.82
C ASP A 544 -32.30 6.61 -13.40
N ALA A 545 -33.36 5.83 -13.22
CA ALA A 545 -33.69 5.25 -11.92
C ALA A 545 -32.61 4.25 -11.46
N ALA A 546 -32.10 3.42 -12.37
CA ALA A 546 -31.02 2.47 -12.09
C ALA A 546 -29.70 3.19 -11.81
N ALA A 547 -29.40 4.27 -12.56
CA ALA A 547 -28.22 5.10 -12.31
C ALA A 547 -28.29 5.80 -10.94
N LYS A 548 -29.46 6.36 -10.56
CA LYS A 548 -29.66 6.98 -9.24
C LYS A 548 -29.51 5.96 -8.10
N HIS A 549 -30.04 4.76 -8.28
CA HIS A 549 -29.87 3.68 -7.31
C HIS A 549 -28.39 3.26 -7.19
N THR A 550 -27.71 3.11 -8.33
CA THR A 550 -26.28 2.79 -8.38
C THR A 550 -25.42 3.86 -7.73
N TRP A 551 -25.77 5.14 -7.89
CA TRP A 551 -25.06 6.25 -7.24
C TRP A 551 -25.09 6.15 -5.71
N LYS A 552 -26.24 5.82 -5.11
CA LYS A 552 -26.31 5.57 -3.66
C LYS A 552 -25.36 4.48 -3.20
N ARG A 553 -25.26 3.41 -3.99
CA ARG A 553 -24.37 2.28 -3.69
C ARG A 553 -22.88 2.67 -3.80
N ILE A 554 -22.51 3.49 -4.79
CA ILE A 554 -21.19 4.12 -4.86
C ILE A 554 -20.92 5.00 -3.63
N GLN A 555 -21.89 5.81 -3.18
CA GLN A 555 -21.76 6.61 -1.96
C GLN A 555 -21.52 5.73 -0.72
N ALA A 556 -22.20 4.58 -0.60
CA ALA A 556 -21.99 3.64 0.50
C ALA A 556 -20.57 3.08 0.54
N GLY A 557 -20.02 2.72 -0.62
CA GLY A 557 -18.61 2.34 -0.78
C GLY A 557 -17.62 3.41 -0.32
N TYR A 558 -17.82 4.64 -0.82
CA TYR A 558 -16.99 5.79 -0.47
C TYR A 558 -17.02 6.07 1.04
N ILE A 559 -18.21 5.99 1.65
CA ILE A 559 -18.42 6.22 3.08
C ILE A 559 -17.78 5.12 3.93
N LEU A 560 -17.81 3.86 3.49
CA LEU A 560 -17.14 2.77 4.17
C LEU A 560 -15.63 3.04 4.27
N SER A 561 -15.00 3.40 3.15
CA SER A 561 -13.57 3.72 3.09
C SER A 561 -13.23 4.93 3.98
N LYS A 562 -14.01 6.01 3.89
CA LYS A 562 -13.82 7.25 4.70
C LYS A 562 -14.09 7.07 6.19
N GLY A 563 -15.01 6.16 6.54
CA GLY A 563 -15.51 5.99 7.89
C GLY A 563 -14.63 5.12 8.80
N LEU A 564 -13.58 4.50 8.26
CA LEU A 564 -12.69 3.59 8.97
C LEU A 564 -11.28 4.18 9.15
N PRO A 565 -10.69 4.08 10.35
CA PRO A 565 -9.35 4.60 10.59
C PRO A 565 -8.28 3.64 10.01
N THR A 566 -7.68 4.03 8.89
CA THR A 566 -6.62 3.27 8.20
C THR A 566 -5.23 3.49 8.82
N ALA A 567 -5.09 4.49 9.69
CA ALA A 567 -3.87 4.83 10.40
C ALA A 567 -4.08 4.83 11.92
N PRO A 568 -3.11 4.36 12.72
CA PRO A 568 -3.16 4.45 14.18
C PRO A 568 -2.86 5.89 14.63
N ILE A 569 -3.33 6.25 15.83
CA ILE A 569 -2.98 7.51 16.48
C ILE A 569 -1.96 7.21 17.57
N CYS A 570 -0.79 7.84 17.55
CA CYS A 570 0.21 7.61 18.60
C CYS A 570 -0.37 7.98 19.98
N PRO A 571 -0.08 7.21 21.05
CA PRO A 571 -0.68 7.41 22.38
C PRO A 571 -0.59 8.85 22.92
N LYS A 572 0.50 9.54 22.62
CA LYS A 572 0.75 10.93 23.03
C LYS A 572 -0.19 11.95 22.38
N PHE A 573 -0.71 11.65 21.18
CA PHE A 573 -1.68 12.48 20.46
C PHE A 573 -3.13 12.03 20.68
N LYS A 574 -3.35 10.97 21.48
CA LYS A 574 -4.69 10.61 21.95
C LYS A 574 -5.11 11.61 23.05
N THR A 575 -5.71 12.73 22.66
CA THR A 575 -6.50 13.56 23.59
C THR A 575 -7.87 12.91 23.84
N PRO A 576 -8.55 13.20 24.97
CA PRO A 576 -9.92 12.72 25.21
C PRO A 576 -10.91 13.06 24.08
N ASN A 577 -10.63 14.14 23.31
CA ASN A 577 -11.48 14.65 22.24
C ASN A 577 -10.98 14.36 20.79
N THR A 578 -9.76 13.85 20.60
CA THR A 578 -9.24 13.42 19.26
C THR A 578 -9.59 11.98 18.95
N VAL A 579 -10.33 11.34 19.84
CA VAL A 579 -11.01 10.11 19.56
C VAL A 579 -12.37 10.51 18.99
N LEU A 580 -12.68 10.16 17.73
CA LEU A 580 -14.09 9.97 17.32
C LEU A 580 -14.71 9.16 18.45
N PRO A 581 -15.68 9.69 19.21
CA PRO A 581 -15.96 9.25 20.58
C PRO A 581 -15.87 7.75 20.65
N THR A 582 -14.76 7.22 21.18
CA THR A 582 -14.64 5.79 21.40
C THR A 582 -15.73 5.52 22.40
N GLU A 583 -16.76 4.83 21.96
CA GLU A 583 -17.42 3.64 22.54
C GLU A 583 -17.51 3.50 24.07
N ARG A 584 -16.59 4.05 24.86
CA ARG A 584 -16.62 4.17 26.32
C ARG A 584 -17.60 5.21 26.85
N GLU A 585 -18.04 6.21 26.06
CA GLU A 585 -18.96 7.25 26.55
C GLU A 585 -20.43 7.06 26.12
N ARG A 586 -20.73 6.13 25.21
CA ARG A 586 -22.11 5.92 24.74
C ARG A 586 -22.76 4.76 25.49
N PHE A 587 -23.51 5.10 26.54
CA PHE A 587 -24.37 4.16 27.24
C PHE A 587 -25.82 4.69 27.28
N PRO A 588 -26.83 3.90 26.85
CA PRO A 588 -26.76 2.51 26.38
C PRO A 588 -25.96 2.36 25.06
N ARG A 589 -25.26 1.22 24.88
CA ARG A 589 -24.32 1.04 23.75
C ARG A 589 -25.05 0.82 22.41
N ASN A 590 -26.29 0.30 22.46
CA ASN A 590 -27.18 0.11 21.32
C ASN A 590 -28.66 0.18 21.77
N SER A 591 -29.59 0.09 20.81
CA SER A 591 -31.04 0.11 21.07
C SER A 591 -31.52 -1.08 21.91
N LEU A 592 -30.89 -2.25 21.76
CA LEU A 592 -31.20 -3.45 22.56
C LEU A 592 -30.86 -3.25 24.04
N GLU A 593 -29.72 -2.64 24.37
CA GLU A 593 -29.38 -2.30 25.75
C GLU A 593 -30.33 -1.26 26.34
N ALA A 594 -30.68 -0.23 25.56
CA ALA A 594 -31.65 0.78 25.99
C ALA A 594 -32.99 0.13 26.33
N GLU A 595 -33.43 -0.82 25.49
CA GLU A 595 -34.67 -1.54 25.67
C GLU A 595 -34.61 -2.50 26.88
N VAL A 596 -33.54 -3.27 27.05
CA VAL A 596 -33.35 -4.14 28.22
C VAL A 596 -33.32 -3.32 29.52
N ILE A 597 -32.65 -2.17 29.54
CA ILE A 597 -32.67 -1.26 30.69
C ILE A 597 -34.08 -0.76 30.97
N ARG A 598 -34.82 -0.32 29.93
CA ARG A 598 -36.21 0.14 30.06
C ARG A 598 -37.09 -0.95 30.67
N ILE A 599 -36.96 -2.19 30.21
CA ILE A 599 -37.67 -3.36 30.73
C ILE A 599 -37.33 -3.57 32.19
N PHE A 600 -36.06 -3.73 32.55
CA PHE A 600 -35.66 -4.01 33.93
C PHE A 600 -35.95 -2.84 34.88
N LYS A 601 -35.93 -1.58 34.40
CA LYS A 601 -36.38 -0.41 35.17
C LYS A 601 -37.87 -0.51 35.49
N ALA A 602 -38.70 -0.86 34.52
CA ALA A 602 -40.13 -1.05 34.74
C ALA A 602 -40.41 -2.23 35.69
N LYS A 603 -39.70 -3.36 35.54
CA LYS A 603 -39.86 -4.54 36.41
C LYS A 603 -39.35 -4.29 37.84
N ALA A 604 -38.31 -3.48 38.02
CA ALA A 604 -37.76 -3.15 39.35
C ALA A 604 -38.81 -2.51 40.28
N LEU A 605 -39.71 -1.69 39.73
CA LEU A 605 -40.79 -1.04 40.49
C LEU A 605 -41.77 -2.02 41.14
N VAL A 606 -41.95 -3.21 40.55
CA VAL A 606 -42.96 -4.19 40.99
C VAL A 606 -42.38 -5.47 41.56
N SER A 607 -41.06 -5.71 41.43
CA SER A 607 -40.43 -6.99 41.78
C SER A 607 -39.54 -6.97 43.03
N GLN A 608 -39.23 -5.80 43.59
CA GLN A 608 -38.25 -5.63 44.68
C GLN A 608 -38.46 -6.59 45.86
N LYS A 609 -39.71 -6.74 46.33
CA LYS A 609 -40.04 -7.57 47.50
C LYS A 609 -40.31 -9.03 47.18
N ILE A 610 -40.47 -9.37 45.90
CA ILE A 610 -40.75 -10.73 45.43
C ILE A 610 -39.46 -11.56 45.45
N HIS A 611 -38.31 -10.92 45.17
CA HIS A 611 -37.02 -11.59 45.10
C HIS A 611 -36.27 -11.67 46.45
N CYS A 612 -36.85 -11.23 47.57
CA CYS A 612 -36.19 -11.22 48.90
C CYS A 612 -35.71 -12.60 49.37
N ASN A 613 -36.41 -13.68 48.96
CA ASN A 613 -36.04 -15.06 49.30
C ASN A 613 -35.18 -15.73 48.20
N SER A 614 -34.85 -15.02 47.12
CA SER A 614 -33.99 -15.54 46.07
C SER A 614 -32.54 -15.58 46.53
N LYS A 615 -31.92 -16.76 46.46
CA LYS A 615 -30.49 -16.94 46.74
C LYS A 615 -29.60 -16.58 45.55
N VAL A 616 -30.18 -16.17 44.42
CA VAL A 616 -29.47 -15.87 43.19
C VAL A 616 -28.68 -14.56 43.34
N LYS A 617 -27.40 -14.62 43.01
CA LYS A 617 -26.49 -13.47 42.96
C LYS A 617 -25.75 -13.45 41.64
N PHE A 618 -25.50 -12.26 41.11
CA PHE A 618 -24.60 -12.02 39.99
C PHE A 618 -23.90 -10.68 40.17
N GLY A 619 -22.64 -10.57 39.76
CA GLY A 619 -21.79 -9.40 40.04
C GLY A 619 -21.65 -9.10 41.54
N GLY A 620 -21.70 -10.12 42.40
CA GLY A 620 -21.57 -9.98 43.86
C GLY A 620 -22.82 -9.45 44.59
N ARG A 621 -23.88 -9.04 43.89
CA ARG A 621 -25.13 -8.52 44.46
C ARG A 621 -26.31 -9.48 44.23
N THR A 622 -27.30 -9.47 45.11
CA THR A 622 -28.58 -10.16 44.97
C THR A 622 -29.48 -9.48 43.93
N ILE A 623 -30.48 -10.19 43.42
CA ILE A 623 -31.50 -9.61 42.52
C ILE A 623 -32.18 -8.40 43.17
N THR A 624 -32.48 -8.47 44.47
CA THR A 624 -33.11 -7.37 45.22
C THR A 624 -32.21 -6.14 45.33
N GLU A 625 -30.90 -6.32 45.44
CA GLU A 625 -29.91 -5.21 45.45
C GLU A 625 -29.71 -4.59 44.06
N TRP A 626 -29.92 -5.36 42.98
CA TRP A 626 -29.89 -4.82 41.62
C TRP A 626 -31.16 -4.06 41.25
N LEU A 627 -32.32 -4.62 41.59
CA LEU A 627 -33.66 -4.12 41.25
C LEU A 627 -34.28 -3.28 42.38
N ILE A 628 -33.48 -2.39 42.97
CA ILE A 628 -33.99 -1.39 43.93
C ILE A 628 -34.83 -0.34 43.15
N PRO A 629 -35.98 0.11 43.66
CA PRO A 629 -36.75 1.21 43.07
C PRO A 629 -35.84 2.41 42.85
N ASN A 630 -35.88 2.95 41.63
CA ASN A 630 -35.04 4.06 41.16
C ASN A 630 -33.53 3.76 41.08
N GLY A 631 -33.07 2.55 41.42
CA GLY A 631 -31.66 2.16 41.32
C GLY A 631 -31.14 2.22 39.88
N LEU A 632 -31.97 1.84 38.91
CA LEU A 632 -31.67 1.93 37.47
C LEU A 632 -31.95 3.33 36.87
N GLU A 633 -32.03 4.40 37.66
CA GLU A 633 -32.02 5.79 37.15
C GLU A 633 -30.62 6.32 36.92
N SER A 634 -29.65 5.86 37.70
CA SER A 634 -28.25 6.22 37.52
C SER A 634 -27.66 5.47 36.32
N GLN A 635 -27.09 6.19 35.36
CA GLN A 635 -26.36 5.61 34.23
C GLN A 635 -25.24 4.66 34.72
N GLN A 636 -24.56 5.02 35.80
CA GLN A 636 -23.52 4.19 36.41
C GLN A 636 -24.05 2.84 36.92
N HIS A 637 -25.25 2.84 37.53
CA HIS A 637 -25.88 1.60 38.02
C HIS A 637 -26.43 0.76 36.87
N GLN A 638 -26.93 1.39 35.80
CA GLN A 638 -27.36 0.69 34.58
C GLN A 638 -26.18 -0.02 33.89
N ILE A 639 -25.02 0.65 33.77
CA ILE A 639 -23.78 0.05 33.25
C ILE A 639 -23.39 -1.17 34.08
N GLN A 640 -23.30 -0.99 35.40
CA GLN A 640 -22.94 -2.06 36.34
C GLN A 640 -23.92 -3.24 36.27
N PHE A 641 -25.22 -2.96 36.14
CA PHE A 641 -26.26 -3.99 36.06
C PHE A 641 -26.17 -4.81 34.77
N LEU A 642 -26.09 -4.17 33.60
CA LEU A 642 -25.99 -4.89 32.33
C LEU A 642 -24.70 -5.67 32.20
N ASP A 643 -23.58 -5.12 32.66
CA ASP A 643 -22.30 -5.84 32.66
C ASP A 643 -22.35 -7.03 33.63
N ALA A 644 -22.93 -6.88 34.83
CA ALA A 644 -23.09 -7.99 35.76
C ALA A 644 -24.05 -9.08 35.23
N LEU A 645 -25.14 -8.69 34.58
CA LEU A 645 -26.14 -9.60 34.03
C LEU A 645 -25.62 -10.35 32.79
N SER A 646 -24.97 -9.66 31.87
CA SER A 646 -24.39 -10.26 30.66
C SER A 646 -23.28 -11.28 30.94
N ASN A 647 -22.61 -11.17 32.10
CA ASN A 647 -21.59 -12.11 32.56
C ASN A 647 -22.11 -13.17 33.55
N ALA A 648 -23.42 -13.21 33.82
CA ALA A 648 -23.99 -14.09 34.83
C ALA A 648 -24.17 -15.52 34.31
N GLU A 649 -23.12 -16.33 34.19
CA GLU A 649 -23.31 -17.76 33.89
C GLU A 649 -23.84 -18.53 35.13
N PRO A 650 -24.78 -19.48 34.98
CA PRO A 650 -25.42 -19.98 33.74
C PRO A 650 -26.70 -19.22 33.33
N TRP A 651 -26.98 -18.05 33.91
CA TRP A 651 -28.17 -17.23 33.61
C TRP A 651 -28.15 -16.68 32.20
N ILE A 652 -27.01 -16.19 31.73
CA ILE A 652 -26.77 -15.73 30.37
C ILE A 652 -25.56 -16.50 29.80
N PHE A 653 -25.76 -17.16 28.65
CA PHE A 653 -24.72 -17.60 27.74
C PHE A 653 -24.71 -16.63 26.55
N LYS A 654 -23.64 -15.84 26.46
CA LYS A 654 -23.50 -14.81 25.43
C LYS A 654 -23.52 -15.44 24.03
N GLY A 655 -24.36 -14.93 23.13
CA GLY A 655 -24.52 -15.49 21.78
C GLY A 655 -25.48 -16.66 21.67
N ASP A 656 -26.00 -17.15 22.79
CA ASP A 656 -26.80 -18.36 22.84
C ASP A 656 -27.91 -18.20 23.90
N SER A 657 -28.95 -17.48 23.50
CA SER A 657 -30.14 -17.27 24.34
C SER A 657 -30.90 -18.56 24.62
N ASP A 658 -30.85 -19.56 23.73
CA ASP A 658 -31.51 -20.86 23.93
C ASP A 658 -30.83 -21.67 25.05
N LYS A 659 -29.50 -21.53 25.20
CA LYS A 659 -28.74 -22.13 26.30
C LYS A 659 -28.91 -21.37 27.62
N SER A 660 -29.22 -20.08 27.57
CA SER A 660 -29.33 -19.16 28.72
C SER A 660 -30.46 -19.54 29.68
N ARG A 661 -30.13 -19.74 30.97
CA ARG A 661 -31.13 -20.11 31.99
C ARG A 661 -32.20 -19.04 32.20
N LEU A 662 -31.90 -17.76 32.00
CA LEU A 662 -32.90 -16.69 32.07
C LEU A 662 -34.06 -16.92 31.09
N MET A 663 -33.76 -17.34 29.85
CA MET A 663 -34.80 -17.63 28.85
C MET A 663 -35.64 -18.84 29.24
N LYS A 664 -35.02 -19.86 29.83
CA LYS A 664 -35.73 -21.04 30.36
C LYS A 664 -36.69 -20.66 31.49
N GLU A 665 -36.27 -19.79 32.41
CA GLU A 665 -37.15 -19.34 33.52
C GLU A 665 -38.29 -18.43 33.04
N LEU A 666 -38.14 -17.72 31.92
CA LEU A 666 -39.20 -16.92 31.29
C LEU A 666 -40.15 -17.74 30.41
N SER A 667 -39.70 -18.91 29.94
CA SER A 667 -40.49 -19.82 29.10
C SER A 667 -41.53 -20.62 29.89
N TRP A 668 -42.46 -21.29 29.18
CA TRP A 668 -43.48 -22.15 29.79
C TRP A 668 -42.85 -23.17 30.76
N GLN A 669 -43.44 -23.31 31.96
CA GLN A 669 -42.92 -24.06 33.12
C GLN A 669 -41.76 -23.42 33.91
N GLY A 670 -41.22 -22.29 33.46
CA GLY A 670 -40.25 -21.50 34.22
C GLY A 670 -40.88 -20.71 35.37
N ARG A 671 -40.11 -20.43 36.43
CA ARG A 671 -40.63 -19.71 37.62
C ARG A 671 -40.97 -18.25 37.36
N MET A 672 -40.46 -17.69 36.27
CA MET A 672 -40.72 -16.32 35.82
C MET A 672 -41.68 -16.29 34.63
N PHE A 673 -42.31 -17.41 34.28
CA PHE A 673 -43.28 -17.46 33.19
C PHE A 673 -44.41 -16.43 33.40
N GLY A 674 -44.69 -15.62 32.38
CA GLY A 674 -45.70 -14.56 32.42
C GLY A 674 -45.28 -13.26 33.12
N SER A 675 -44.04 -13.16 33.64
CA SER A 675 -43.54 -11.91 34.26
C SER A 675 -43.07 -10.87 33.23
N PHE A 676 -42.81 -11.28 31.99
CA PHE A 676 -42.43 -10.45 30.84
C PHE A 676 -43.45 -10.65 29.73
N THR A 677 -43.73 -9.61 28.94
CA THR A 677 -44.53 -9.74 27.71
C THR A 677 -43.74 -10.49 26.64
N GLN A 678 -44.41 -10.96 25.59
CA GLN A 678 -43.75 -11.62 24.47
C GLN A 678 -42.70 -10.73 23.79
N SER A 679 -42.99 -9.43 23.63
CA SER A 679 -42.04 -8.47 23.07
C SER A 679 -40.83 -8.23 23.97
N GLU A 680 -41.04 -8.18 25.30
CA GLU A 680 -39.94 -8.02 26.26
C GLU A 680 -39.03 -9.25 26.29
N VAL A 681 -39.60 -10.47 26.25
CA VAL A 681 -38.82 -11.71 26.14
C VAL A 681 -38.00 -11.72 24.85
N HIS A 682 -38.60 -11.30 23.73
CA HIS A 682 -37.90 -11.22 22.44
C HIS A 682 -36.73 -10.22 22.48
N ALA A 683 -36.92 -9.04 23.07
CA ALA A 683 -35.86 -8.03 23.22
C ALA A 683 -34.68 -8.55 24.07
N VAL A 684 -34.97 -9.24 25.19
CA VAL A 684 -33.92 -9.85 26.01
C VAL A 684 -33.22 -10.99 25.27
N LYS A 685 -33.96 -11.78 24.46
CA LYS A 685 -33.39 -12.85 23.62
C LYS A 685 -32.39 -12.29 22.60
N GLN A 686 -32.82 -11.29 21.82
CA GLN A 686 -31.98 -10.59 20.84
C GLN A 686 -30.77 -9.94 21.49
N TRP A 687 -30.94 -9.33 22.66
CA TRP A 687 -29.82 -8.79 23.42
C TRP A 687 -28.81 -9.88 23.80
N ILE A 688 -29.26 -11.03 24.33
CA ILE A 688 -28.36 -12.13 24.70
C ILE A 688 -27.60 -12.68 23.50
N ASP A 689 -28.30 -12.90 22.38
CA ASP A 689 -27.69 -13.38 21.13
C ASP A 689 -26.68 -12.36 20.58
N SER A 690 -26.94 -11.06 20.77
CA SER A 690 -26.00 -10.00 20.40
C SER A 690 -24.70 -9.98 21.23
N LEU A 691 -24.67 -10.62 22.40
CA LEU A 691 -23.49 -10.64 23.28
C LEU A 691 -22.36 -11.58 22.81
N GLY A 692 -22.63 -12.49 21.85
CA GLY A 692 -21.72 -13.59 21.49
C GLY A 692 -20.79 -13.38 20.30
N GLY A 693 -20.82 -12.23 19.63
CA GLY A 693 -19.95 -11.98 18.49
C GLY A 693 -19.95 -10.52 18.06
N ASN A 694 -18.76 -9.92 18.12
CA ASN A 694 -18.35 -8.61 17.58
C ASN A 694 -18.97 -7.37 18.24
N GLY A 695 -18.11 -6.55 18.85
CA GLY A 695 -18.48 -5.23 19.31
C GLY A 695 -19.11 -4.41 18.18
N PHE A 696 -20.25 -3.79 18.50
CA PHE A 696 -20.97 -2.77 17.74
C PHE A 696 -21.68 -3.27 16.48
N VAL A 697 -22.84 -3.89 16.69
CA VAL A 697 -23.85 -4.00 15.63
C VAL A 697 -24.64 -2.68 15.62
N SER A 698 -24.22 -1.75 14.76
CA SER A 698 -25.20 -0.89 14.06
C SER A 698 -26.24 -1.80 13.42
N ASP A 699 -27.51 -1.40 13.38
CA ASP A 699 -28.56 -2.23 12.83
C ASP A 699 -28.16 -2.65 11.40
N PRO A 700 -27.92 -3.96 11.13
CA PRO A 700 -27.44 -4.39 9.82
C PRO A 700 -28.45 -4.08 8.72
N THR A 701 -29.69 -3.72 9.07
CA THR A 701 -30.71 -3.23 8.15
C THR A 701 -30.46 -1.81 7.63
N TYR A 702 -29.60 -1.01 8.28
CA TYR A 702 -29.38 0.39 7.87
C TYR A 702 -28.85 0.52 6.45
N TYR A 703 -27.85 -0.30 6.08
CA TYR A 703 -27.33 -0.36 4.71
C TYR A 703 -28.45 -0.63 3.69
N TRP A 704 -29.27 -1.65 3.93
CA TRP A 704 -30.39 -2.02 3.06
C TRP A 704 -31.43 -0.90 2.95
N SER A 705 -31.75 -0.24 4.06
CA SER A 705 -32.63 0.93 4.07
C SER A 705 -32.05 2.11 3.30
N PHE A 706 -30.74 2.36 3.42
CA PHE A 706 -30.05 3.45 2.74
C PHE A 706 -30.12 3.31 1.21
N ILE A 707 -29.82 2.11 0.70
CA ILE A 707 -29.87 1.80 -0.73
C ILE A 707 -31.30 1.54 -1.24
N ASN A 708 -32.27 1.38 -0.34
CA ASN A 708 -33.68 1.09 -0.64
C ASN A 708 -33.88 -0.30 -1.29
N GLU A 709 -33.21 -1.31 -0.74
CA GLU A 709 -33.38 -2.72 -1.10
C GLU A 709 -33.86 -3.55 0.11
N PRO A 710 -34.57 -4.67 -0.12
CA PRO A 710 -34.89 -5.60 0.97
C PRO A 710 -33.62 -6.27 1.49
N GLU A 711 -33.59 -6.54 2.79
CA GLU A 711 -32.50 -7.32 3.38
C GLU A 711 -32.43 -8.72 2.74
N LEU A 712 -31.22 -9.11 2.35
CA LEU A 712 -30.94 -10.44 1.80
C LEU A 712 -30.06 -11.24 2.78
N PRO A 713 -30.63 -12.19 3.53
CA PRO A 713 -29.88 -12.96 4.53
C PRO A 713 -28.77 -13.81 3.90
N SER A 714 -27.59 -13.83 4.52
CA SER A 714 -26.44 -14.58 4.02
C SER A 714 -26.75 -16.08 3.88
N ASN A 715 -27.47 -16.68 4.82
CA ASN A 715 -27.92 -18.08 4.72
C ASN A 715 -28.80 -18.37 3.50
N THR A 716 -29.46 -17.38 2.91
CA THR A 716 -30.22 -17.53 1.66
C THR A 716 -29.28 -17.44 0.45
N VAL A 717 -28.37 -16.46 0.44
CA VAL A 717 -27.39 -16.25 -0.64
C VAL A 717 -26.54 -17.50 -0.87
N PHE A 718 -25.99 -18.09 0.20
CA PHE A 718 -25.06 -19.22 0.10
C PHE A 718 -25.73 -20.58 -0.15
N LYS A 719 -27.08 -20.66 -0.24
CA LYS A 719 -27.79 -21.92 -0.56
C LYS A 719 -27.83 -22.23 -2.05
N SER A 720 -27.75 -21.22 -2.91
CA SER A 720 -27.96 -21.37 -4.35
C SER A 720 -26.96 -20.53 -5.14
N LEU A 721 -25.68 -20.87 -5.02
CA LEU A 721 -24.61 -20.22 -5.77
C LEU A 721 -24.39 -20.93 -7.12
N ASP A 722 -24.29 -20.13 -8.17
CA ASP A 722 -23.91 -20.53 -9.52
C ASP A 722 -22.52 -19.95 -9.84
N ILE A 723 -21.51 -20.81 -9.95
CA ILE A 723 -20.10 -20.42 -10.18
C ILE A 723 -19.88 -19.60 -11.46
N ARG A 724 -20.83 -19.64 -12.39
CA ARG A 724 -20.73 -18.91 -13.66
C ARG A 724 -21.00 -17.41 -13.52
N VAL A 725 -21.66 -17.00 -12.43
CA VAL A 725 -22.08 -15.60 -12.18
C VAL A 725 -21.92 -15.14 -10.72
N HIS A 726 -21.53 -16.05 -9.82
CA HIS A 726 -21.27 -15.74 -8.41
C HIS A 726 -19.80 -15.96 -8.08
N HIS A 727 -19.31 -15.20 -7.12
CA HIS A 727 -17.97 -15.33 -6.56
C HIS A 727 -17.99 -14.92 -5.08
N PRO A 728 -17.30 -15.65 -4.18
CA PRO A 728 -16.61 -16.92 -4.42
C PRO A 728 -17.57 -18.13 -4.37
N VAL A 729 -17.19 -19.24 -5.02
CA VAL A 729 -17.97 -20.49 -5.00
C VAL A 729 -17.06 -21.69 -4.80
N PHE A 730 -16.95 -22.16 -3.57
CA PHE A 730 -16.15 -23.35 -3.24
C PHE A 730 -16.98 -24.64 -3.33
N SER A 731 -16.47 -25.63 -4.06
CA SER A 731 -17.01 -27.00 -4.02
C SER A 731 -16.48 -27.74 -2.78
N GLN A 732 -17.26 -28.71 -2.28
CA GLN A 732 -16.85 -29.55 -1.13
C GLN A 732 -15.81 -30.61 -1.48
N LEU A 733 -15.54 -30.85 -2.77
CA LEU A 733 -14.60 -31.87 -3.23
C LEU A 733 -13.27 -31.23 -3.66
N PRO A 734 -12.12 -31.66 -3.10
CA PRO A 734 -10.81 -31.27 -3.62
C PRO A 734 -10.64 -31.89 -5.00
N ALA A 735 -10.57 -31.05 -6.04
CA ALA A 735 -10.48 -31.48 -7.42
C ALA A 735 -9.20 -32.31 -7.73
N ASN A 736 -8.15 -32.13 -6.93
CA ASN A 736 -6.91 -32.91 -7.05
C ASN A 736 -7.11 -34.42 -6.86
N ASN A 737 -8.06 -34.86 -6.01
CA ASN A 737 -8.34 -36.28 -5.83
C ASN A 737 -8.98 -36.93 -7.07
N ILE A 738 -9.69 -36.14 -7.88
CA ILE A 738 -10.34 -36.61 -9.11
C ILE A 738 -9.31 -36.69 -10.24
N LEU A 739 -8.41 -35.71 -10.33
CA LEU A 739 -7.41 -35.63 -11.40
C LEU A 739 -6.22 -36.59 -11.21
N ALA A 740 -5.80 -36.85 -9.97
CA ALA A 740 -4.74 -37.82 -9.66
C ALA A 740 -5.12 -39.26 -10.06
N GLN A 741 -6.41 -39.56 -10.22
CA GLN A 741 -6.92 -40.86 -10.65
C GLN A 741 -7.07 -40.99 -12.17
N LEU A 742 -7.14 -39.87 -12.91
CA LEU A 742 -7.50 -39.85 -14.33
C LEU A 742 -6.31 -39.74 -15.29
N LEU A 743 -5.14 -39.31 -14.83
CA LEU A 743 -4.00 -39.01 -15.70
C LEU A 743 -2.73 -39.78 -15.30
N PRO A 744 -2.03 -40.42 -16.25
CA PRO A 744 -0.77 -41.10 -15.98
C PRO A 744 0.31 -40.11 -15.53
N SER A 745 1.24 -40.58 -14.68
CA SER A 745 2.39 -39.82 -14.20
C SER A 745 3.40 -39.60 -15.34
N THR A 746 3.22 -38.57 -16.15
CA THR A 746 4.24 -38.13 -17.12
C THR A 746 5.08 -37.02 -16.51
N THR A 747 6.40 -37.16 -16.56
CA THR A 747 7.39 -36.18 -16.04
C THR A 747 8.01 -35.33 -17.14
N HIS A 748 7.49 -35.41 -18.36
CA HIS A 748 8.06 -34.76 -19.53
C HIS A 748 6.99 -33.92 -20.23
N LEU A 749 7.31 -32.64 -20.46
CA LEU A 749 6.58 -31.81 -21.42
C LEU A 749 6.82 -32.38 -22.82
N PRO A 750 5.78 -32.84 -23.54
CA PRO A 750 5.95 -33.29 -24.91
C PRO A 750 6.24 -32.07 -25.79
N ARG A 751 7.03 -32.24 -26.86
CA ARG A 751 6.92 -31.36 -28.04
C ARG A 751 5.58 -31.69 -28.68
N ALA A 752 4.51 -31.02 -28.26
CA ALA A 752 3.21 -31.18 -28.90
C ALA A 752 3.34 -30.77 -30.38
N PRO A 753 2.81 -31.57 -31.32
CA PRO A 753 2.72 -31.12 -32.70
C PRO A 753 1.89 -29.84 -32.78
N LYS A 754 2.23 -28.96 -33.73
CA LYS A 754 1.43 -27.75 -33.99
C LYS A 754 -0.02 -28.16 -34.27
N ILE A 755 -0.98 -27.43 -33.69
CA ILE A 755 -2.41 -27.63 -34.00
C ILE A 755 -2.60 -27.30 -35.49
N GLU A 756 -3.08 -28.26 -36.27
CA GLU A 756 -3.41 -28.03 -37.69
C GLU A 756 -4.76 -27.32 -37.79
N THR A 757 -4.76 -26.03 -38.10
CA THR A 757 -5.99 -25.23 -38.27
C THR A 757 -6.61 -25.35 -39.66
N THR A 758 -6.22 -26.36 -40.44
CA THR A 758 -6.80 -26.67 -41.75
C THR A 758 -8.20 -27.29 -41.64
N VAL A 759 -8.54 -27.83 -40.46
CA VAL A 759 -9.88 -28.31 -40.12
C VAL A 759 -10.67 -27.17 -39.43
N PRO A 760 -11.94 -26.91 -39.83
CA PRO A 760 -12.78 -25.94 -39.15
C PRO A 760 -12.96 -26.29 -37.66
N ALA A 761 -12.87 -25.29 -36.78
CA ALA A 761 -13.05 -25.51 -35.35
C ALA A 761 -14.47 -26.01 -35.02
N ASN A 762 -14.57 -26.99 -34.12
CA ASN A 762 -15.83 -27.38 -33.52
C ASN A 762 -16.25 -26.34 -32.47
N TRP A 763 -17.17 -25.46 -32.86
CA TRP A 763 -17.65 -24.35 -32.03
C TRP A 763 -18.25 -24.78 -30.69
N GLU A 764 -18.92 -25.94 -30.64
CA GLU A 764 -19.51 -26.46 -29.40
C GLU A 764 -18.46 -26.80 -28.35
N ARG A 765 -17.23 -27.10 -28.79
CA ARG A 765 -16.09 -27.35 -27.89
C ARG A 765 -15.23 -26.12 -27.72
N PHE A 766 -15.02 -25.34 -28.77
CA PHE A 766 -14.09 -24.21 -28.79
C PHE A 766 -14.53 -23.04 -27.90
N PHE A 767 -15.75 -22.51 -28.11
CA PHE A 767 -16.20 -21.31 -27.39
C PHE A 767 -16.23 -21.46 -25.86
N PRO A 768 -16.75 -22.55 -25.27
CA PRO A 768 -16.75 -22.66 -23.81
C PRO A 768 -15.33 -22.76 -23.24
N LEU A 769 -14.37 -23.31 -23.99
CA LEU A 769 -12.96 -23.30 -23.56
C LEU A 769 -12.35 -21.90 -23.65
N TRP A 770 -12.53 -21.22 -24.80
CA TRP A 770 -12.01 -19.87 -25.03
C TRP A 770 -12.48 -18.88 -23.96
N PHE A 771 -13.78 -18.85 -23.66
CA PHE A 771 -14.32 -17.90 -22.70
C PHE A 771 -14.08 -18.27 -21.25
N THR A 772 -13.73 -19.53 -20.93
CA THR A 772 -13.54 -19.93 -19.53
C THR A 772 -12.09 -19.88 -19.08
N HIS A 773 -11.14 -20.24 -19.94
CA HIS A 773 -9.73 -20.35 -19.55
C HIS A 773 -9.07 -19.07 -18.99
N PRO A 774 -9.53 -17.82 -19.26
CA PRO A 774 -8.96 -16.65 -18.59
C PRO A 774 -9.07 -16.73 -17.06
N CYS A 775 -10.00 -17.54 -16.51
CA CYS A 775 -10.16 -17.71 -15.07
C CYS A 775 -8.96 -18.37 -14.37
N LEU A 776 -8.11 -19.09 -15.11
CA LEU A 776 -7.14 -20.05 -14.55
C LEU A 776 -6.18 -19.40 -13.56
N LEU A 777 -5.75 -18.16 -13.84
CA LEU A 777 -4.75 -17.47 -13.04
C LEU A 777 -5.28 -16.27 -12.26
N GLU A 778 -6.53 -15.86 -12.48
CA GLU A 778 -7.12 -14.66 -11.87
C GLU A 778 -7.05 -14.65 -10.34
N HIS A 779 -7.07 -15.81 -9.68
CA HIS A 779 -7.16 -15.93 -8.23
C HIS A 779 -5.82 -15.79 -7.49
N PHE A 780 -4.68 -15.85 -8.21
CA PHE A 780 -3.35 -15.68 -7.60
C PHE A 780 -3.10 -14.26 -7.08
N ILE A 781 -3.85 -13.28 -7.58
CA ILE A 781 -3.61 -11.84 -7.31
C ILE A 781 -4.65 -11.22 -6.36
N CYS A 782 -5.55 -12.04 -5.78
CA CYS A 782 -6.64 -11.54 -4.94
C CYS A 782 -6.18 -11.03 -3.58
N ILE A 783 -5.07 -11.57 -3.06
CA ILE A 783 -4.54 -11.26 -1.73
C ILE A 783 -3.15 -10.63 -1.91
N PRO A 784 -3.01 -9.30 -1.73
CA PRO A 784 -1.77 -8.58 -2.02
C PRO A 784 -0.52 -9.13 -1.32
N ALA A 785 -0.62 -9.54 -0.05
CA ALA A 785 0.50 -10.15 0.68
C ALA A 785 1.11 -11.37 -0.03
N GLN A 786 0.27 -12.15 -0.72
CA GLN A 786 0.67 -13.37 -1.45
C GLN A 786 1.25 -13.06 -2.84
N THR A 787 1.24 -11.80 -3.29
CA THR A 787 1.76 -11.40 -4.61
C THR A 787 3.24 -11.03 -4.61
N THR A 788 3.90 -11.10 -3.45
CA THR A 788 5.28 -10.63 -3.23
C THR A 788 6.35 -11.65 -3.65
N THR A 789 6.10 -12.40 -4.73
CA THR A 789 7.00 -13.45 -5.25
C THR A 789 7.23 -13.30 -6.76
N PRO A 790 8.41 -13.69 -7.30
CA PRO A 790 8.70 -13.64 -8.74
C PRO A 790 7.69 -14.42 -9.61
N MET A 791 7.20 -15.58 -9.12
CA MET A 791 6.16 -16.35 -9.80
C MET A 791 4.88 -15.53 -10.00
N VAL A 792 4.36 -14.95 -8.91
CA VAL A 792 3.09 -14.21 -8.98
C VAL A 792 3.24 -12.91 -9.75
N CYS A 793 4.40 -12.26 -9.68
CA CYS A 793 4.76 -11.15 -10.57
C CYS A 793 4.67 -11.54 -12.06
N SER A 794 5.15 -12.72 -12.44
CA SER A 794 5.02 -13.23 -13.81
C SER A 794 3.57 -13.54 -14.17
N ILE A 795 2.78 -14.07 -13.23
CA ILE A 795 1.33 -14.27 -13.41
C ILE A 795 0.59 -12.94 -13.61
N ILE A 796 0.95 -11.87 -12.89
CA ILE A 796 0.37 -10.54 -13.09
C ILE A 796 0.59 -10.08 -14.54
N ARG A 797 1.81 -10.22 -15.08
CA ARG A 797 2.10 -9.88 -16.48
C ARG A 797 1.31 -10.71 -17.50
N VAL A 798 1.07 -12.00 -17.21
CA VAL A 798 0.15 -12.84 -18.01
C VAL A 798 -1.26 -12.25 -18.01
N LEU A 799 -1.83 -11.99 -16.83
CA LEU A 799 -3.19 -11.45 -16.71
C LEU A 799 -3.33 -10.06 -17.34
N ARG A 800 -2.26 -9.23 -17.27
CA ARG A 800 -2.19 -7.93 -17.95
C ARG A 800 -2.27 -8.11 -19.46
N ALA A 801 -1.49 -9.03 -20.02
CA ALA A 801 -1.55 -9.35 -21.45
C ALA A 801 -2.94 -9.86 -21.85
N GLN A 802 -3.51 -10.81 -21.12
CA GLN A 802 -4.84 -11.38 -21.39
C GLN A 802 -5.97 -10.34 -21.31
N SER A 803 -5.86 -9.39 -20.40
CA SER A 803 -6.78 -8.27 -20.25
C SER A 803 -6.54 -7.18 -21.30
N GLY A 804 -5.53 -7.34 -22.15
CA GLY A 804 -5.19 -6.44 -23.23
C GLY A 804 -4.58 -5.14 -22.74
N PHE A 805 -3.73 -5.13 -21.70
CA PHE A 805 -2.86 -4.02 -21.33
C PHE A 805 -1.58 -4.02 -22.17
N GLY A 806 -0.95 -2.85 -22.35
CA GLY A 806 0.35 -2.75 -23.00
C GLY A 806 1.47 -3.48 -22.23
N PRO A 807 2.65 -3.65 -22.85
CA PRO A 807 3.86 -4.10 -22.16
C PRO A 807 4.26 -3.14 -21.04
N GLU A 808 4.84 -3.68 -19.98
CA GLU A 808 5.28 -2.93 -18.80
C GLU A 808 6.52 -2.07 -19.11
N ASP A 809 6.46 -0.76 -18.84
CA ASP A 809 7.60 0.16 -18.99
C ASP A 809 8.36 0.33 -17.66
N SER A 810 9.67 0.56 -17.76
CA SER A 810 10.55 0.89 -16.64
C SER A 810 10.56 2.38 -16.28
N MET A 811 10.17 3.28 -17.19
CA MET A 811 10.32 4.73 -17.00
C MET A 811 9.10 5.42 -16.37
N VAL A 812 7.89 5.07 -16.78
CA VAL A 812 6.64 5.74 -16.35
C VAL A 812 5.64 4.67 -15.89
N ALA A 813 4.90 4.96 -14.81
CA ALA A 813 3.79 4.12 -14.37
C ALA A 813 2.72 4.02 -15.47
N GLY A 814 1.97 2.91 -15.54
CA GLY A 814 1.04 2.56 -16.62
C GLY A 814 -0.16 3.49 -16.84
N MET A 815 -0.14 4.71 -16.31
CA MET A 815 -1.24 5.70 -16.28
C MET A 815 -1.84 6.03 -17.65
N ASP A 816 -1.12 5.82 -18.76
CA ASP A 816 -1.64 6.02 -20.12
C ASP A 816 -2.65 4.94 -20.56
N GLU A 817 -2.73 3.82 -19.86
CA GLU A 817 -3.58 2.67 -20.23
C GLU A 817 -5.08 3.02 -20.27
N VAL A 818 -5.58 3.85 -19.34
CA VAL A 818 -6.96 4.35 -19.36
C VAL A 818 -7.27 5.16 -20.61
N ARG A 819 -6.28 5.84 -21.17
CA ARG A 819 -6.41 6.69 -22.37
C ARG A 819 -6.18 5.90 -23.66
N ARG A 820 -5.75 4.63 -23.58
CA ARG A 820 -5.41 3.81 -24.75
C ARG A 820 -6.67 3.33 -25.48
N LYS A 821 -6.77 3.70 -26.77
CA LYS A 821 -7.94 3.40 -27.61
C LYS A 821 -8.04 1.92 -28.01
N GLU A 822 -6.91 1.25 -28.25
CA GLU A 822 -6.84 -0.14 -28.74
C GLU A 822 -6.53 -1.13 -27.61
N SER A 823 -7.46 -1.25 -26.66
CA SER A 823 -7.26 -1.99 -25.41
C SER A 823 -8.08 -3.30 -25.40
N ILE A 824 -7.80 -4.20 -26.36
CA ILE A 824 -8.56 -5.44 -26.63
C ILE A 824 -7.88 -6.63 -25.94
N GLY A 825 -8.64 -7.39 -25.15
CA GLY A 825 -8.18 -8.63 -24.51
C GLY A 825 -8.82 -9.89 -25.10
N LEU A 826 -8.63 -11.02 -24.41
CA LEU A 826 -9.12 -12.32 -24.87
C LEU A 826 -10.65 -12.42 -24.98
N VAL A 827 -11.38 -11.72 -24.11
CA VAL A 827 -12.85 -11.73 -24.16
C VAL A 827 -13.34 -11.02 -25.42
N GLU A 828 -12.81 -9.84 -25.73
CA GLU A 828 -13.18 -9.07 -26.92
C GLU A 828 -12.83 -9.83 -28.22
N LEU A 829 -11.66 -10.49 -28.26
CA LEU A 829 -11.29 -11.39 -29.37
C LEU A 829 -12.26 -12.58 -29.50
N GLY A 830 -12.72 -13.13 -28.37
CA GLY A 830 -13.75 -14.17 -28.36
C GLY A 830 -15.07 -13.72 -28.96
N LEU A 831 -15.51 -12.50 -28.62
CA LEU A 831 -16.74 -11.90 -29.17
C LEU A 831 -16.60 -11.61 -30.67
N GLU A 832 -15.42 -11.20 -31.13
CA GLU A 832 -15.11 -11.09 -32.57
C GLU A 832 -15.30 -12.43 -33.29
N MET A 833 -14.74 -13.52 -32.74
CA MET A 833 -14.90 -14.86 -33.32
C MET A 833 -16.36 -15.31 -33.37
N ILE A 834 -17.15 -15.06 -32.32
CA ILE A 834 -18.59 -15.35 -32.29
C ILE A 834 -19.32 -14.59 -33.40
N LYS A 835 -19.02 -13.31 -33.56
CA LYS A 835 -19.63 -12.44 -34.59
C LYS A 835 -19.29 -12.91 -36.00
N LEU A 836 -18.02 -13.25 -36.27
CA LEU A 836 -17.58 -13.77 -37.57
C LEU A 836 -18.20 -15.15 -37.88
N SER A 837 -18.53 -15.92 -36.85
CA SER A 837 -19.16 -17.23 -36.97
C SER A 837 -20.69 -17.16 -37.11
N GLY A 838 -21.30 -15.98 -37.01
CA GLY A 838 -22.74 -15.78 -37.17
C GLY A 838 -23.59 -16.20 -35.97
N PHE A 839 -22.99 -16.42 -34.79
CA PHE A 839 -23.71 -16.69 -33.55
C PHE A 839 -24.17 -15.40 -32.86
N MET A 840 -25.15 -15.51 -31.96
CA MET A 840 -25.55 -14.38 -31.12
C MET A 840 -24.46 -14.08 -30.09
N GLU A 841 -24.22 -12.79 -29.86
CA GLU A 841 -23.21 -12.33 -28.91
C GLU A 841 -23.66 -12.62 -27.45
N PRO A 842 -22.89 -13.40 -26.66
CA PRO A 842 -23.18 -13.66 -25.27
C PRO A 842 -22.89 -12.41 -24.41
N THR A 843 -23.65 -12.21 -23.35
CA THR A 843 -23.46 -11.05 -22.46
C THR A 843 -22.60 -11.37 -21.23
N CYS A 844 -22.46 -12.65 -20.90
CA CYS A 844 -21.64 -13.14 -19.80
C CYS A 844 -21.21 -14.60 -20.01
N LEU A 845 -20.33 -15.10 -19.15
CA LEU A 845 -19.84 -16.49 -19.19
C LEU A 845 -20.96 -17.52 -19.04
N LYS A 846 -22.02 -17.21 -18.29
CA LYS A 846 -23.17 -18.11 -18.13
C LYS A 846 -23.87 -18.35 -19.47
N ASP A 847 -24.11 -17.31 -20.27
CA ASP A 847 -24.74 -17.45 -21.59
C ASP A 847 -23.92 -18.38 -22.48
N VAL A 848 -22.58 -18.25 -22.44
CA VAL A 848 -21.66 -19.13 -23.18
C VAL A 848 -21.84 -20.59 -22.75
N LEU A 849 -21.78 -20.86 -21.44
CA LEU A 849 -21.83 -22.23 -20.90
C LEU A 849 -23.24 -22.85 -20.92
N GLU A 850 -24.30 -22.05 -21.07
CA GLU A 850 -25.66 -22.53 -21.33
C GLU A 850 -25.88 -22.88 -22.80
N THR A 851 -25.29 -22.09 -23.69
CA THR A 851 -25.33 -22.34 -25.14
C THR A 851 -24.45 -23.52 -25.54
N TRP A 852 -23.21 -23.55 -25.05
CA TRP A 852 -22.22 -24.59 -25.32
C TRP A 852 -21.77 -25.21 -24.00
N LYS A 853 -22.44 -26.30 -23.61
CA LYS A 853 -22.16 -26.99 -22.35
C LYS A 853 -20.75 -27.56 -22.34
N SER A 854 -20.01 -27.31 -21.27
CA SER A 854 -18.66 -27.84 -21.09
C SER A 854 -18.39 -28.20 -19.62
N ASP A 855 -18.31 -29.49 -19.34
CA ASP A 855 -17.89 -29.99 -18.02
C ASP A 855 -16.46 -29.55 -17.70
N PHE A 856 -15.60 -29.44 -18.72
CA PHE A 856 -14.23 -28.97 -18.56
C PHE A 856 -14.16 -27.47 -18.23
N GLY A 857 -15.03 -26.65 -18.83
CA GLY A 857 -15.19 -25.25 -18.46
C GLY A 857 -15.58 -25.12 -16.97
N LEU A 858 -16.58 -25.87 -16.52
CA LEU A 858 -16.97 -25.90 -15.11
C LEU A 858 -15.83 -26.39 -14.20
N LEU A 859 -15.06 -27.38 -14.63
CA LEU A 859 -13.89 -27.85 -13.90
C LEU A 859 -12.84 -26.74 -13.74
N MET A 860 -12.50 -26.00 -14.81
CA MET A 860 -11.55 -24.88 -14.72
C MET A 860 -12.01 -23.81 -13.71
N LEU A 861 -13.30 -23.46 -13.72
CA LEU A 861 -13.88 -22.52 -12.76
C LEU A 861 -13.74 -23.02 -11.31
N HIS A 862 -13.93 -24.30 -11.05
CA HIS A 862 -13.75 -24.87 -9.71
C HIS A 862 -12.27 -24.97 -9.29
N LEU A 863 -11.38 -25.33 -10.22
CA LEU A 863 -9.94 -25.45 -9.95
C LEU A 863 -9.34 -24.10 -9.57
N CYS A 864 -9.71 -23.03 -10.27
CA CYS A 864 -9.10 -21.72 -10.04
C CYS A 864 -9.52 -21.07 -8.72
N GLN A 865 -10.56 -21.57 -8.03
CA GLN A 865 -10.93 -21.10 -6.68
C GLN A 865 -9.89 -21.49 -5.62
N ARG A 866 -8.99 -22.42 -5.93
CA ARG A 866 -7.92 -22.91 -5.04
C ARG A 866 -6.54 -22.77 -5.69
N PRO A 867 -6.07 -21.54 -6.00
CA PRO A 867 -4.83 -21.31 -6.73
C PRO A 867 -3.57 -21.86 -6.03
N ILE A 868 -3.50 -21.82 -4.70
CA ILE A 868 -2.36 -22.32 -3.93
C ILE A 868 -2.35 -23.85 -3.92
N GLU A 869 -3.51 -24.49 -3.73
CA GLU A 869 -3.63 -25.95 -3.82
C GLU A 869 -3.34 -26.48 -5.24
N ASN A 870 -3.77 -25.75 -6.27
CA ASN A 870 -3.72 -26.19 -7.67
C ASN A 870 -2.61 -25.50 -8.50
N THR A 871 -1.58 -24.95 -7.87
CA THR A 871 -0.61 -24.06 -8.55
C THR A 871 0.00 -24.66 -9.81
N GLY A 872 0.57 -25.87 -9.71
CA GLY A 872 1.18 -26.54 -10.86
C GLY A 872 0.17 -26.79 -11.97
N LEU A 873 -0.97 -27.40 -11.62
CA LEU A 873 -2.05 -27.73 -12.55
C LEU A 873 -2.58 -26.52 -13.33
N LEU A 874 -2.86 -25.41 -12.65
CA LEU A 874 -3.39 -24.20 -13.27
C LEU A 874 -2.39 -23.56 -14.24
N LEU A 875 -1.10 -23.51 -13.86
CA LEU A 875 -0.03 -23.02 -14.74
C LEU A 875 0.16 -23.93 -15.96
N GLY A 876 0.05 -25.24 -15.79
CA GLY A 876 0.09 -26.21 -16.88
C GLY A 876 -1.06 -26.04 -17.86
N LEU A 877 -2.29 -25.89 -17.34
CA LEU A 877 -3.48 -25.58 -18.14
C LEU A 877 -3.29 -24.27 -18.91
N ALA A 878 -2.83 -23.20 -18.24
CA ALA A 878 -2.59 -21.92 -18.88
C ALA A 878 -1.57 -22.05 -20.04
N MET A 879 -0.49 -22.80 -19.85
CA MET A 879 0.50 -23.06 -20.91
C MET A 879 -0.11 -23.81 -22.11
N ALA A 880 -1.03 -24.75 -21.88
CA ALA A 880 -1.74 -25.42 -22.99
C ALA A 880 -2.63 -24.43 -23.77
N PHE A 881 -3.29 -23.48 -23.09
CA PHE A 881 -4.11 -22.46 -23.76
C PHE A 881 -3.30 -21.46 -24.58
N VAL A 882 -2.02 -21.23 -24.27
CA VAL A 882 -1.12 -20.48 -25.16
C VAL A 882 -0.99 -21.19 -26.52
N ASP A 883 -0.95 -22.52 -26.54
CA ASP A 883 -0.92 -23.27 -27.81
C ASP A 883 -2.23 -23.13 -28.59
N LEU A 884 -3.38 -22.99 -27.91
CA LEU A 884 -4.66 -22.64 -28.55
C LEU A 884 -4.58 -21.23 -29.17
N HIS A 885 -4.02 -20.25 -28.45
CA HIS A 885 -3.85 -18.90 -28.97
C HIS A 885 -2.99 -18.91 -30.24
N ASP A 886 -1.85 -19.60 -30.23
CA ASP A 886 -0.99 -19.76 -31.41
C ASP A 886 -1.76 -20.39 -32.59
N ALA A 887 -2.57 -21.42 -32.35
CA ALA A 887 -3.39 -22.00 -33.41
C ALA A 887 -4.39 -20.99 -34.01
N VAL A 888 -5.07 -20.22 -33.17
CA VAL A 888 -6.02 -19.21 -33.62
C VAL A 888 -5.33 -18.10 -34.42
N THR A 889 -4.10 -17.70 -34.06
CA THR A 889 -3.33 -16.70 -34.83
C THR A 889 -3.00 -17.16 -36.25
N LEU A 890 -2.81 -18.46 -36.45
CA LEU A 890 -2.51 -19.06 -37.75
C LEU A 890 -3.76 -19.25 -38.63
N SER A 891 -4.95 -19.28 -38.03
CA SER A 891 -6.19 -19.44 -38.77
C SER A 891 -6.60 -18.15 -39.50
N PRO A 892 -6.79 -18.16 -40.83
CA PRO A 892 -7.20 -16.98 -41.57
C PRO A 892 -8.70 -16.64 -41.42
N THR A 893 -9.50 -17.52 -40.82
CA THR A 893 -10.98 -17.40 -40.80
C THR A 893 -11.55 -17.09 -39.42
N LEU A 894 -10.83 -17.36 -38.34
CA LEU A 894 -11.35 -17.20 -36.98
C LEU A 894 -11.36 -15.72 -36.54
N LEU A 895 -10.31 -14.96 -36.88
CA LEU A 895 -10.12 -13.57 -36.48
C LEU A 895 -9.73 -12.70 -37.68
N SER A 896 -10.00 -11.40 -37.58
CA SER A 896 -9.47 -10.40 -38.51
C SER A 896 -7.93 -10.35 -38.50
N SER A 897 -7.33 -9.67 -39.48
CA SER A 897 -5.87 -9.44 -39.49
C SER A 897 -5.38 -8.76 -38.22
N ASP A 898 -6.17 -7.83 -37.68
CA ASP A 898 -5.79 -7.05 -36.50
C ASP A 898 -5.98 -7.87 -35.24
N GLY A 899 -7.10 -8.61 -35.12
CA GLY A 899 -7.33 -9.56 -34.03
C GLY A 899 -6.23 -10.62 -33.93
N ARG A 900 -5.76 -11.17 -35.07
CA ARG A 900 -4.65 -12.14 -35.09
C ARG A 900 -3.33 -11.54 -34.63
N ARG A 901 -3.04 -10.29 -35.01
CA ARG A 901 -1.83 -9.59 -34.57
C ARG A 901 -1.85 -9.37 -33.06
N LEU A 902 -2.97 -8.90 -32.53
CA LEU A 902 -3.16 -8.67 -31.10
C LEU A 902 -3.03 -9.98 -30.30
N LEU A 903 -3.69 -11.05 -30.77
CA LEU A 903 -3.60 -12.35 -30.11
C LEU A 903 -2.18 -12.91 -30.13
N HIS A 904 -1.43 -12.73 -31.22
CA HIS A 904 -0.04 -13.14 -31.30
C HIS A 904 0.81 -12.43 -30.24
N ASP A 905 0.62 -11.12 -30.05
CA ASP A 905 1.37 -10.35 -29.05
C ASP A 905 0.98 -10.75 -27.61
N ILE A 906 -0.30 -11.08 -27.37
CA ILE A 906 -0.75 -11.67 -26.10
C ILE A 906 -0.07 -13.02 -25.87
N ALA A 907 -0.18 -13.97 -26.81
CA ALA A 907 0.36 -15.32 -26.69
C ALA A 907 1.88 -15.33 -26.46
N LYS A 908 2.61 -14.44 -27.13
CA LYS A 908 4.04 -14.25 -26.92
C LYS A 908 4.36 -13.86 -25.47
N ARG A 909 3.67 -12.84 -24.94
CA ARG A 909 3.87 -12.37 -23.55
C ARG A 909 3.46 -13.42 -22.53
N GLU A 910 2.39 -14.17 -22.79
CA GLU A 910 1.98 -15.28 -21.92
C GLU A 910 3.07 -16.35 -21.85
N ARG A 911 3.60 -16.78 -23.01
CA ARG A 911 4.64 -17.81 -23.09
C ARG A 911 5.90 -17.41 -22.32
N GLU A 912 6.40 -16.19 -22.57
CA GLU A 912 7.60 -15.66 -21.91
C GLU A 912 7.47 -15.67 -20.38
N ASN A 913 6.29 -15.33 -19.85
CA ASN A 913 6.04 -15.28 -18.42
C ASN A 913 5.73 -16.65 -17.80
N LEU A 914 5.01 -17.53 -18.51
CA LEU A 914 4.76 -18.88 -18.02
C LEU A 914 6.04 -19.73 -18.03
N ASP A 915 6.99 -19.46 -18.93
CA ASP A 915 8.33 -20.09 -18.91
C ASP A 915 9.17 -19.65 -17.69
N LEU A 916 8.95 -18.44 -17.16
CA LEU A 916 9.54 -18.03 -15.87
C LEU A 916 8.94 -18.83 -14.72
N CYS A 917 7.62 -18.96 -14.67
CA CYS A 917 6.95 -19.79 -13.66
C CYS A 917 7.39 -21.25 -13.72
N LEU A 918 7.52 -21.82 -14.92
CA LEU A 918 7.94 -23.20 -15.12
C LEU A 918 9.33 -23.48 -14.55
N ARG A 919 10.30 -22.60 -14.81
CA ARG A 919 11.67 -22.73 -14.26
C ARG A 919 11.69 -22.74 -12.73
N GLU A 920 10.80 -22.00 -12.10
CA GLU A 920 10.68 -22.01 -10.64
C GLU A 920 10.02 -23.30 -10.14
N LEU A 921 9.00 -23.81 -10.86
CA LEU A 921 8.35 -25.09 -10.54
C LEU A 921 9.27 -26.32 -10.69
N GLU A 922 10.24 -26.31 -11.60
CA GLU A 922 11.21 -27.40 -11.79
C GLU A 922 11.98 -27.72 -10.50
N SER A 923 12.14 -26.73 -9.61
CA SER A 923 12.74 -26.91 -8.28
C SER A 923 11.82 -27.60 -7.26
N THR A 924 10.53 -27.77 -7.58
CA THR A 924 9.49 -28.35 -6.71
C THR A 924 8.81 -29.55 -7.40
N PRO A 925 9.38 -30.77 -7.32
CA PRO A 925 8.95 -31.91 -8.14
C PRO A 925 7.44 -32.26 -8.10
N PRO A 926 6.74 -32.19 -6.95
CA PRO A 926 5.29 -32.44 -6.92
C PRO A 926 4.50 -31.43 -7.76
N ARG A 927 4.82 -30.13 -7.64
CA ARG A 927 4.12 -29.07 -8.39
C ARG A 927 4.49 -29.10 -9.88
N PHE A 928 5.72 -29.48 -10.22
CA PHE A 928 6.12 -29.69 -11.62
C PHE A 928 5.34 -30.85 -12.27
N LEU A 929 5.13 -31.96 -11.54
CA LEU A 929 4.32 -33.06 -12.04
C LEU A 929 2.87 -32.62 -12.30
N ASP A 930 2.29 -31.83 -11.40
CA ASP A 930 0.95 -31.28 -11.59
C ASP A 930 0.88 -30.30 -12.76
N PHE A 931 1.95 -29.54 -13.02
CA PHE A 931 2.09 -28.73 -14.24
C PHE A 931 2.04 -29.59 -15.50
N CYS A 932 2.82 -30.67 -15.57
CA CYS A 932 2.77 -31.57 -16.73
C CYS A 932 1.36 -32.15 -16.92
N ARG A 933 0.69 -32.57 -15.84
CA ARG A 933 -0.70 -33.07 -15.88
C ARG A 933 -1.67 -32.02 -16.40
N GLY A 934 -1.58 -30.78 -15.90
CA GLY A 934 -2.41 -29.66 -16.33
C GLY A 934 -2.24 -29.37 -17.82
N TYR A 935 -0.99 -29.35 -18.30
CA TYR A 935 -0.68 -29.15 -19.70
C TYR A 935 -1.30 -30.25 -20.58
N HIS A 936 -1.09 -31.52 -20.26
CA HIS A 936 -1.66 -32.63 -21.03
C HIS A 936 -3.19 -32.63 -21.04
N LEU A 937 -3.81 -32.31 -19.90
CA LEU A 937 -5.25 -32.24 -19.77
C LEU A 937 -5.83 -31.14 -20.65
N GLY A 938 -5.30 -29.92 -20.54
CA GLY A 938 -5.71 -28.80 -21.39
C GLY A 938 -5.49 -29.10 -22.86
N ARG A 939 -4.34 -29.67 -23.21
CA ARG A 939 -3.99 -30.04 -24.58
C ARG A 939 -4.96 -31.05 -25.19
N ALA A 940 -5.34 -32.07 -24.43
CA ALA A 940 -6.29 -33.08 -24.90
C ALA A 940 -7.68 -32.50 -25.22
N GLU A 941 -8.16 -31.52 -24.44
CA GLU A 941 -9.43 -30.84 -24.73
C GLU A 941 -9.32 -29.87 -25.91
N ILE A 942 -8.18 -29.17 -26.02
CA ILE A 942 -7.89 -28.27 -27.14
C ILE A 942 -7.82 -29.03 -28.47
N ASP A 943 -7.14 -30.18 -28.51
CA ASP A 943 -7.02 -30.99 -29.73
C ASP A 943 -8.41 -31.42 -30.23
N ARG A 944 -9.34 -31.77 -29.33
CA ARG A 944 -10.72 -32.11 -29.69
C ARG A 944 -11.53 -30.97 -30.31
N CYS A 945 -11.07 -29.73 -30.24
CA CYS A 945 -11.68 -28.62 -30.98
C CYS A 945 -11.38 -28.66 -32.47
N PHE A 946 -10.34 -29.37 -32.90
CA PHE A 946 -9.85 -29.38 -34.29
C PHE A 946 -9.78 -30.79 -34.92
N LEU A 947 -10.42 -31.79 -34.27
CA LEU A 947 -10.50 -33.18 -34.72
C LEU A 947 -11.84 -33.52 -35.40
#